data_AF-A0A8J5BN40-F1
#
_entry.id   AF-A0A8J5BN40-F1
#
_cell.length_a   1.000
_cell.length_b   1.000
_cell.length_c   1.000
_cell.angle_alpha   90.00
_cell.angle_beta   90.00
_cell.angle_gamma   90.00
#
_symmetry.space_group_name_H-M   'P 1'
#
loop_
_entity.id
_entity.type
_entity.pdbx_description
1 polymer ?
#
loop_
_entity_poly.entity_id
_entity_poly.type
_entity_poly.pdbx_seq_one_letter_code
_entity_poly.pdbx_strand_id
1 'polypeptide(L)'
;MAKIKRKAKHTKRDNPIARKASQAAKDDRKDENTRTNKILPLLEKLNGGKAADKCTAIGMITAMVEDPKLRQMLLKESLIQTVIDKLLPDESEEVVMESYGLLRNLVVEEGYDVAVFMFRKNVIKIASDSLEKIVTTCHNIGSGSQQIPKGDQFTLLCEFAENILSLLTNMGVTSDDIFDAISASPAGVQTVAALLELRKSKAELNPKFPPAVLSAAFEYLYTFSESNPSFYKTIPFDYKIYLEDTTLPIAAQVFVWGLHYNICVESQGVGSKARDASLSEILSRLLIIFNSNSAFADLQAKLEAGSKDGTVVATDKKDMDAIEARSIVNALQVILELITDIAEQVTWAGMSEEPEDVDEEMEVDIPQDIDFGHGDKNGAEGTAATSTINVLLNEASAVIEKALTYAPLESRAMAALNNLAWTMASHEPTKNSDQWQGAAQQLWNNVFPMLEKFEGELAIDSLTSAVGVLWAVAAALDSKIDSLSVAQSDFILAQIERVTKATETLTADEIADYHQRAVALVGLLAMATGKTGSQESIALVEKVAEYLLQLLEALPQTQNQVALQAVDKIFDIFGDKYPYDEPVFVNKGYLQRLEPLLPKVRHMAKKINKKQNPSLREDADAASQNLMRFIKYKADGN
;
A
#
# COMPACT_ATOMS: atom_id res chain seq x y z
N MET A 1 -36.96 56.66 -55.67
CA MET A 1 -36.68 55.29 -55.18
C MET A 1 -35.35 54.82 -55.75
N ALA A 2 -34.31 54.66 -54.91
CA ALA A 2 -33.08 53.96 -55.25
C ALA A 2 -32.49 53.38 -53.95
N LYS A 3 -32.49 52.05 -53.81
CA LYS A 3 -31.91 51.32 -52.66
C LYS A 3 -30.46 50.95 -52.97
N ILE A 4 -29.54 51.44 -52.14
CA ILE A 4 -28.11 51.07 -52.15
C ILE A 4 -27.92 49.76 -51.37
N LYS A 5 -27.29 48.77 -52.01
CA LYS A 5 -26.87 47.48 -51.41
C LYS A 5 -25.74 47.70 -50.39
N ARG A 6 -25.89 47.22 -49.15
CA ARG A 6 -24.80 47.09 -48.16
C ARG A 6 -24.16 45.69 -48.25
N LYS A 7 -22.83 45.67 -48.30
CA LYS A 7 -21.94 44.49 -48.36
C LYS A 7 -22.06 43.63 -47.10
N ALA A 8 -22.17 42.32 -47.27
CA ALA A 8 -22.09 41.33 -46.20
C ALA A 8 -20.68 41.27 -45.60
N LYS A 9 -20.57 41.38 -44.27
CA LYS A 9 -19.34 41.09 -43.51
C LYS A 9 -19.24 39.57 -43.33
N HIS A 10 -18.22 38.96 -43.94
CA HIS A 10 -17.84 37.58 -43.68
C HIS A 10 -17.28 37.47 -42.26
N THR A 11 -17.95 36.73 -41.38
CA THR A 11 -17.43 36.33 -40.08
C THR A 11 -16.38 35.23 -40.28
N LYS A 12 -15.17 35.44 -39.74
CA LYS A 12 -14.10 34.43 -39.67
C LYS A 12 -14.62 33.27 -38.82
N ARG A 13 -14.63 32.06 -39.39
CA ARG A 13 -14.84 30.82 -38.63
C ARG A 13 -13.67 30.65 -37.67
N ASP A 14 -13.96 30.56 -36.37
CA ASP A 14 -12.98 30.28 -35.33
C ASP A 14 -12.35 28.89 -35.58
N ASN A 15 -11.03 28.86 -35.75
CA ASN A 15 -10.29 27.62 -35.97
C ASN A 15 -9.68 27.15 -34.64
N PRO A 16 -10.21 26.10 -33.99
CA PRO A 16 -9.78 25.68 -32.65
C PRO A 16 -8.30 25.26 -32.57
N ILE A 17 -7.72 24.83 -33.69
CA ILE A 17 -6.28 24.48 -33.80
C ILE A 17 -5.40 25.72 -33.61
N ALA A 18 -5.80 26.87 -34.14
CA ALA A 18 -5.05 28.13 -34.01
C ALA A 18 -5.09 28.67 -32.57
N ARG A 19 -6.19 28.44 -31.84
CA ARG A 19 -6.28 28.79 -30.41
C ARG A 19 -5.33 27.93 -29.56
N LYS A 20 -5.32 26.61 -29.77
CA LYS A 20 -4.38 25.70 -29.05
C LYS A 20 -2.91 26.07 -29.33
N ALA A 21 -2.55 26.36 -30.57
CA ALA A 21 -1.19 26.81 -30.92
C ALA A 21 -0.83 28.18 -30.31
N SER A 22 -1.77 29.12 -30.25
CA SER A 22 -1.56 30.42 -29.60
C SER A 22 -1.45 30.35 -28.08
N GLN A 23 -2.11 29.35 -27.47
CA GLN A 23 -2.06 29.12 -26.03
C GLN A 23 -0.74 28.43 -25.66
N ALA A 24 -0.33 27.39 -26.39
CA ALA A 24 0.98 26.76 -26.25
C ALA A 24 2.13 27.79 -26.38
N ALA A 25 2.08 28.66 -27.38
CA ALA A 25 3.09 29.70 -27.56
C ALA A 25 3.08 30.79 -26.47
N LYS A 26 1.97 30.97 -25.74
CA LYS A 26 1.90 31.86 -24.56
C LYS A 26 2.46 31.17 -23.33
N ASP A 27 2.18 29.88 -23.16
CA ASP A 27 2.68 29.08 -22.05
C ASP A 27 4.21 28.92 -22.17
N ASP A 28 4.74 28.65 -23.37
CA ASP A 28 6.19 28.62 -23.63
C ASP A 28 6.88 29.94 -23.27
N ARG A 29 6.26 31.08 -23.59
CA ARG A 29 6.80 32.40 -23.22
C ARG A 29 6.77 32.63 -21.71
N LYS A 30 5.72 32.17 -21.03
CA LYS A 30 5.60 32.29 -19.57
C LYS A 30 6.66 31.43 -18.88
N ASP A 31 6.92 30.25 -19.44
CA ASP A 31 7.91 29.30 -18.92
C ASP A 31 9.33 29.84 -19.14
N GLU A 32 9.64 30.37 -20.31
CA GLU A 32 10.95 31.02 -20.56
C GLU A 32 11.16 32.24 -19.65
N ASN A 33 10.11 33.01 -19.38
CA ASN A 33 10.19 34.15 -18.48
C ASN A 33 10.39 33.71 -17.02
N THR A 34 9.80 32.59 -16.62
CA THR A 34 9.99 31.99 -15.28
C THR A 34 11.40 31.42 -15.14
N ARG A 35 11.88 30.72 -16.18
CA ARG A 35 13.24 30.21 -16.28
C ARG A 35 14.27 31.33 -16.12
N THR A 36 14.14 32.39 -16.92
CA THR A 36 15.11 33.50 -16.96
C THR A 36 15.10 34.35 -15.69
N ASN A 37 13.92 34.65 -15.14
CA ASN A 37 13.82 35.60 -14.03
C ASN A 37 13.85 34.95 -12.64
N LYS A 38 13.57 33.64 -12.52
CA LYS A 38 13.52 32.94 -11.22
C LYS A 38 14.55 31.82 -11.11
N ILE A 39 14.60 30.90 -12.09
CA ILE A 39 15.42 29.69 -11.98
C ILE A 39 16.90 30.00 -12.20
N LEU A 40 17.27 30.62 -13.32
CA LEU A 40 18.68 30.90 -13.63
C LEU A 40 19.39 31.73 -12.55
N PRO A 41 18.79 32.80 -11.98
CA PRO A 41 19.44 33.56 -10.92
C PRO A 41 19.72 32.75 -9.65
N LEU A 42 18.88 31.77 -9.31
CA LEU A 42 19.12 30.88 -8.17
C LEU A 42 20.26 29.91 -8.46
N LEU A 43 20.33 29.35 -9.67
CA LEU A 43 21.44 28.47 -10.09
C LEU A 43 22.77 29.22 -10.17
N GLU A 44 22.77 30.49 -10.57
CA GLU A 44 23.96 31.34 -10.52
C GLU A 44 24.45 31.56 -9.08
N LYS A 45 23.52 31.79 -8.14
CA LYS A 45 23.84 31.89 -6.71
C LYS A 45 24.44 30.59 -6.15
N LEU A 46 23.93 29.42 -6.57
CA LEU A 46 24.52 28.14 -6.16
C LEU A 46 25.97 27.98 -6.63
N ASN A 47 26.27 28.42 -7.86
CA ASN A 47 27.59 28.23 -8.48
C ASN A 47 28.67 29.20 -7.98
N GLY A 48 28.31 30.42 -7.59
CA GLY A 48 29.29 31.48 -7.28
C GLY A 48 29.02 32.29 -6.01
N GLY A 49 27.92 32.01 -5.29
CA GLY A 49 27.55 32.73 -4.07
C GLY A 49 28.43 32.39 -2.87
N LYS A 50 28.34 33.18 -1.80
CA LYS A 50 28.90 32.84 -0.49
C LYS A 50 28.03 31.78 0.19
N ALA A 51 28.53 31.11 1.23
CA ALA A 51 27.79 30.07 1.96
C ALA A 51 26.33 30.47 2.30
N ALA A 52 26.13 31.65 2.89
CA ALA A 52 24.78 32.16 3.21
C ALA A 52 23.88 32.37 1.98
N ASP A 53 24.44 32.85 0.85
CA ASP A 53 23.70 33.03 -0.39
C ASP A 53 23.32 31.67 -1.01
N LYS A 54 24.20 30.68 -0.87
CA LYS A 54 23.96 29.29 -1.29
C LYS A 54 22.86 28.65 -0.45
N CYS A 55 22.92 28.70 0.88
CA CYS A 55 21.86 28.17 1.76
C CYS A 55 20.50 28.80 1.45
N THR A 56 20.47 30.13 1.28
CA THR A 56 19.24 30.84 0.90
C THR A 56 18.71 30.36 -0.46
N ALA A 57 19.59 30.15 -1.44
CA ALA A 57 19.20 29.65 -2.75
C ALA A 57 18.74 28.19 -2.71
N ILE A 58 19.39 27.33 -1.91
CA ILE A 58 18.98 25.94 -1.69
C ILE A 58 17.57 25.93 -1.08
N GLY A 59 17.32 26.65 0.01
CA GLY A 59 16.00 26.71 0.64
C GLY A 59 14.90 27.19 -0.32
N MET A 60 15.17 28.21 -1.14
CA MET A 60 14.23 28.66 -2.19
C MET A 60 13.97 27.58 -3.25
N ILE A 61 15.01 26.87 -3.68
CA ILE A 61 14.89 25.77 -4.65
C ILE A 61 14.11 24.60 -4.03
N THR A 62 14.37 24.25 -2.77
CA THR A 62 13.67 23.20 -2.03
C THR A 62 12.16 23.45 -1.99
N ALA A 63 11.73 24.69 -1.78
CA ALA A 63 10.31 25.03 -1.88
C ALA A 63 9.79 25.01 -3.34
N MET A 64 10.60 25.40 -4.31
CA MET A 64 10.21 25.37 -5.73
C MET A 64 10.05 23.96 -6.28
N VAL A 65 10.76 22.97 -5.76
CA VAL A 65 10.64 21.58 -6.23
C VAL A 65 9.34 20.92 -5.78
N GLU A 66 8.58 21.50 -4.84
CA GLU A 66 7.23 21.01 -4.50
C GLU A 66 6.24 21.20 -5.67
N ASP A 67 6.43 22.23 -6.51
CA ASP A 67 5.62 22.40 -7.71
C ASP A 67 6.16 21.51 -8.85
N PRO A 68 5.35 20.58 -9.39
CA PRO A 68 5.82 19.64 -10.42
C PRO A 68 6.38 20.32 -11.67
N LYS A 69 5.83 21.49 -12.04
CA LYS A 69 6.27 22.19 -13.26
C LYS A 69 7.62 22.87 -13.03
N LEU A 70 7.80 23.57 -11.92
CA LEU A 70 9.06 24.22 -11.56
C LEU A 70 10.16 23.19 -11.31
N ARG A 71 9.84 22.07 -10.65
CA ARG A 71 10.74 20.93 -10.46
C ARG A 71 11.30 20.44 -11.78
N GLN A 72 10.45 20.16 -12.76
CA GLN A 72 10.87 19.72 -14.10
C GLN A 72 11.74 20.75 -14.83
N MET A 73 11.47 22.05 -14.65
CA MET A 73 12.32 23.09 -15.22
C MET A 73 13.71 23.14 -14.55
N LEU A 74 13.78 22.99 -13.22
CA LEU A 74 15.04 22.93 -12.47
C LEU A 74 15.88 21.71 -12.85
N LEU A 75 15.26 20.54 -13.03
CA LEU A 75 15.93 19.32 -13.46
C LEU A 75 16.56 19.46 -14.86
N LYS A 76 15.86 20.13 -15.79
CA LYS A 76 16.37 20.44 -17.14
C LYS A 76 17.61 21.32 -17.12
N GLU A 77 17.75 22.19 -16.13
CA GLU A 77 18.93 23.03 -15.92
C GLU A 77 20.06 22.31 -15.15
N SER A 78 20.05 20.98 -15.09
CA SER A 78 21.09 20.16 -14.45
C SER A 78 21.27 20.48 -12.96
N LEU A 79 20.18 20.74 -12.24
CA LEU A 79 20.20 21.00 -10.79
C LEU A 79 20.94 19.91 -10.02
N ILE A 80 20.58 18.63 -10.22
CA ILE A 80 21.20 17.51 -9.50
C ILE A 80 22.72 17.46 -9.72
N GLN A 81 23.17 17.65 -10.96
CA GLN A 81 24.60 17.67 -11.27
C GLN A 81 25.31 18.84 -10.58
N THR A 82 24.68 20.01 -10.53
CA THR A 82 25.21 21.19 -9.84
C THR A 82 25.37 20.92 -8.34
N VAL A 83 24.36 20.31 -7.71
CA VAL A 83 24.41 19.96 -6.29
C VAL A 83 25.56 18.99 -6.01
N ILE A 84 25.67 17.91 -6.79
CA ILE A 84 26.70 16.88 -6.61
C ILE A 84 28.12 17.43 -6.82
N ASP A 85 28.34 18.19 -7.90
CA ASP A 85 29.70 18.62 -8.27
C ASP A 85 30.19 19.86 -7.53
N LYS A 86 29.28 20.69 -7.01
CA LYS A 86 29.61 22.02 -6.47
C LYS A 86 29.22 22.24 -5.03
N LEU A 87 28.13 21.63 -4.55
CA LEU A 87 27.61 21.88 -3.21
C LEU A 87 27.96 20.78 -2.21
N LEU A 88 27.91 19.50 -2.61
CA LEU A 88 28.38 18.42 -1.75
C LEU A 88 29.88 18.52 -1.36
N PRO A 89 30.79 19.01 -2.23
CA PRO A 89 32.18 19.25 -1.85
C PRO A 89 32.44 20.66 -1.29
N ASP A 90 31.41 21.43 -0.91
CA ASP A 90 31.59 22.78 -0.36
C ASP A 90 32.32 22.76 0.99
N GLU A 91 33.00 23.87 1.33
CA GLU A 91 33.73 24.02 2.60
C GLU A 91 32.78 24.24 3.79
N SER A 92 31.56 24.74 3.55
CA SER A 92 30.56 25.00 4.57
C SER A 92 29.70 23.76 4.84
N GLU A 93 29.76 23.24 6.08
CA GLU A 93 28.93 22.10 6.52
C GLU A 93 27.43 22.36 6.38
N GLU A 94 26.99 23.61 6.58
CA GLU A 94 25.59 24.03 6.42
C GLU A 94 25.13 23.90 4.95
N VAL A 95 25.96 24.33 3.99
CA VAL A 95 25.67 24.18 2.55
C VAL A 95 25.58 22.70 2.18
N VAL A 96 26.50 21.88 2.69
CA VAL A 96 26.52 20.43 2.43
C VAL A 96 25.28 19.76 3.01
N MET A 97 24.90 20.09 4.26
CA MET A 97 23.72 19.56 4.94
C MET A 97 22.44 19.89 4.16
N GLU A 98 22.22 21.17 3.83
CA GLU A 98 21.04 21.63 3.07
C GLU A 98 20.97 20.99 1.67
N SER A 99 22.13 20.74 1.07
CA SER A 99 22.23 20.06 -0.24
C SER A 99 21.72 18.62 -0.17
N TYR A 100 22.03 17.88 0.90
CA TYR A 100 21.47 16.54 1.09
C TYR A 100 19.96 16.59 1.31
N GLY A 101 19.45 17.58 2.05
CA GLY A 101 18.00 17.81 2.20
C GLY A 101 17.30 18.05 0.86
N LEU A 102 17.88 18.87 -0.02
CA LEU A 102 17.37 19.08 -1.37
C LEU A 102 17.39 17.79 -2.21
N LEU A 103 18.48 17.02 -2.17
CA LEU A 103 18.56 15.75 -2.91
C LEU A 103 17.51 14.75 -2.41
N ARG A 104 17.31 14.65 -1.09
CA ARG A 104 16.26 13.81 -0.48
C ARG A 104 14.90 14.18 -1.03
N ASN A 105 14.53 15.46 -1.01
CA ASN A 105 13.23 15.91 -1.49
C ASN A 105 13.05 15.64 -3.00
N LEU A 106 14.11 15.80 -3.81
CA LEU A 106 14.07 15.45 -5.23
C LEU A 106 13.81 13.96 -5.47
N VAL A 107 14.40 13.07 -4.67
CA VAL A 107 14.14 11.63 -4.76
C VAL A 107 12.70 11.31 -4.36
N VAL A 108 12.19 11.91 -3.27
CA VAL A 108 10.79 11.72 -2.83
C VAL A 108 9.79 12.15 -3.90
N GLU A 109 10.05 13.27 -4.58
CA GLU A 109 9.12 13.88 -5.54
C GLU A 109 9.17 13.29 -6.98
N GLU A 110 10.28 12.69 -7.38
CA GLU A 110 10.49 12.16 -8.75
C GLU A 110 10.70 10.64 -8.79
N GLY A 111 11.06 10.02 -7.67
CA GLY A 111 11.22 8.58 -7.54
C GLY A 111 12.37 8.00 -8.36
N TYR A 112 12.07 6.91 -9.07
CA TYR A 112 13.04 5.99 -9.69
C TYR A 112 14.09 6.67 -10.58
N ASP A 113 13.66 7.51 -11.52
CA ASP A 113 14.57 8.09 -12.53
C ASP A 113 15.66 8.96 -11.89
N VAL A 114 15.29 9.74 -10.88
CA VAL A 114 16.21 10.61 -10.14
C VAL A 114 17.13 9.78 -9.24
N ALA A 115 16.61 8.76 -8.54
CA ALA A 115 17.41 7.87 -7.73
C ALA A 115 18.48 7.13 -8.55
N VAL A 116 18.11 6.58 -9.72
CA VAL A 116 19.04 5.92 -10.64
C VAL A 116 20.08 6.90 -11.19
N PHE A 117 19.68 8.14 -11.51
CA PHE A 117 20.62 9.16 -11.94
C PHE A 117 21.67 9.45 -10.85
N MET A 118 21.24 9.65 -9.60
CA MET A 118 22.14 9.86 -8.46
C MET A 118 23.04 8.64 -8.20
N PHE A 119 22.50 7.43 -8.31
CA PHE A 119 23.27 6.19 -8.18
C PHE A 119 24.41 6.12 -9.20
N ARG A 120 24.12 6.39 -10.48
CA ARG A 120 25.13 6.46 -11.55
C ARG A 120 26.19 7.54 -11.34
N LYS A 121 25.90 8.54 -10.52
CA LYS A 121 26.83 9.62 -10.14
C LYS A 121 27.60 9.33 -8.85
N ASN A 122 27.53 8.10 -8.33
CA ASN A 122 28.19 7.63 -7.12
C ASN A 122 27.74 8.37 -5.85
N VAL A 123 26.50 8.86 -5.79
CA VAL A 123 25.98 9.56 -4.61
C VAL A 123 26.01 8.67 -3.36
N ILE A 124 25.75 7.36 -3.46
CA ILE A 124 25.85 6.42 -2.32
C ILE A 124 27.23 6.45 -1.67
N LYS A 125 28.30 6.48 -2.48
CA LYS A 125 29.66 6.54 -1.97
C LYS A 125 29.93 7.88 -1.29
N ILE A 126 29.55 8.99 -1.93
CA ILE A 126 29.72 10.35 -1.38
C ILE A 126 28.98 10.47 -0.03
N ALA A 127 27.76 9.93 0.04
CA ALA A 127 26.96 9.87 1.25
C ALA A 127 27.62 9.00 2.34
N SER A 128 28.13 7.81 1.98
CA SER A 128 28.84 6.92 2.91
C SER A 128 30.08 7.59 3.51
N ASP A 129 30.88 8.27 2.68
CA ASP A 129 32.06 9.02 3.13
C ASP A 129 31.67 10.16 4.10
N SER A 130 30.53 10.82 3.90
CA SER A 130 29.98 11.81 4.84
C SER A 130 29.49 11.19 6.14
N LEU A 131 28.83 10.03 6.08
CA LEU A 131 28.37 9.29 7.25
C LEU A 131 29.53 8.85 8.16
N GLU A 132 30.66 8.44 7.59
CA GLU A 132 31.87 8.09 8.35
C GLU A 132 32.43 9.29 9.17
N LYS A 133 32.30 10.51 8.63
CA LYS A 133 32.68 11.74 9.37
C LYS A 133 31.73 11.98 10.55
N ILE A 134 30.44 11.73 10.39
CA ILE A 134 29.45 11.81 11.47
C ILE A 134 29.77 10.78 12.55
N VAL A 135 30.05 9.53 12.17
CA VAL A 135 30.47 8.46 13.09
C VAL A 135 31.69 8.88 13.90
N THR A 136 32.72 9.41 13.25
CA THR A 136 33.94 9.89 13.91
C THR A 136 33.63 11.01 14.91
N THR A 137 32.76 11.95 14.54
CA THR A 137 32.35 13.07 15.40
C THR A 137 31.57 12.58 16.63
N CYS A 138 30.61 11.67 16.44
CA CYS A 138 29.86 11.06 17.54
C CYS A 138 30.77 10.31 18.52
N HIS A 139 31.74 9.54 18.03
CA HIS A 139 32.72 8.84 18.88
C HIS A 139 33.63 9.81 19.65
N ASN A 140 34.06 10.90 19.03
CA ASN A 140 34.88 11.92 19.69
C ASN A 140 34.12 12.62 20.82
N ILE A 141 32.82 12.91 20.61
CA ILE A 141 31.96 13.50 21.65
C ILE A 141 31.69 12.48 22.76
N GLY A 142 31.34 11.23 22.40
CA GLY A 142 31.05 10.15 23.34
C GLY A 142 32.22 9.83 24.26
N SER A 143 33.44 9.75 23.70
CA SER A 143 34.69 9.50 24.44
C SER A 143 35.18 10.69 25.27
N GLY A 144 34.55 11.88 25.12
CA GLY A 144 34.97 13.12 25.77
C GLY A 144 36.20 13.80 25.13
N SER A 145 36.69 13.29 24.00
CA SER A 145 37.78 13.91 23.22
C SER A 145 37.37 15.25 22.60
N GLN A 146 36.07 15.41 22.30
CA GLN A 146 35.45 16.64 21.82
C GLN A 146 34.34 17.05 22.79
N GLN A 147 34.20 18.34 23.06
CA GLN A 147 33.07 18.84 23.84
C GLN A 147 31.77 18.71 23.03
N ILE A 148 30.67 18.48 23.72
CA ILE A 148 29.33 18.53 23.14
C ILE A 148 29.16 19.90 22.44
N PRO A 149 28.83 19.92 21.14
CA PRO A 149 28.55 21.16 20.42
C PRO A 149 27.44 21.97 21.12
N LYS A 150 27.63 23.28 21.26
CA LYS A 150 26.68 24.17 21.94
C LYS A 150 25.64 24.70 20.96
N GLY A 151 24.39 24.82 21.41
CA GLY A 151 23.30 25.40 20.64
C GLY A 151 23.06 24.66 19.33
N ASP A 152 22.91 25.41 18.24
CA ASP A 152 22.48 24.93 16.93
C ASP A 152 23.48 23.97 16.25
N GLN A 153 24.73 23.92 16.70
CA GLN A 153 25.75 23.02 16.11
C GLN A 153 25.44 21.55 16.34
N PHE A 154 24.83 21.19 17.47
CA PHE A 154 24.42 19.80 17.69
C PHE A 154 23.21 19.44 16.81
N THR A 155 22.27 20.38 16.67
CA THR A 155 21.14 20.25 15.75
C THR A 155 21.62 20.03 14.32
N LEU A 156 22.59 20.82 13.85
CA LEU A 156 23.16 20.68 12.51
C LEU A 156 23.78 19.30 12.28
N LEU A 157 24.50 18.73 13.26
CA LEU A 157 25.04 17.37 13.18
C LEU A 157 23.92 16.33 13.02
N CYS A 158 22.82 16.49 13.77
CA CYS A 158 21.66 15.60 13.70
C CYS A 158 20.90 15.74 12.37
N GLU A 159 20.65 16.96 11.89
CA GLU A 159 20.02 17.24 10.59
C GLU A 159 20.88 16.71 9.43
N PHE A 160 22.20 16.80 9.56
CA PHE A 160 23.11 16.24 8.57
C PHE A 160 23.00 14.71 8.49
N ALA A 161 22.96 14.03 9.64
CA ALA A 161 22.74 12.59 9.69
C ALA A 161 21.34 12.21 9.15
N GLU A 162 20.30 12.94 9.58
CA GLU A 162 18.92 12.75 9.13
C GLU A 162 18.81 12.84 7.61
N ASN A 163 19.28 13.94 7.01
CA ASN A 163 19.16 14.16 5.57
C ASN A 163 19.85 13.07 4.76
N ILE A 164 21.01 12.59 5.20
CA ILE A 164 21.72 11.50 4.50
C ILE A 164 21.01 10.17 4.69
N LEU A 165 20.63 9.80 5.92
CA LEU A 165 19.94 8.53 6.19
C LEU A 165 18.62 8.47 5.43
N SER A 166 17.82 9.53 5.48
CA SER A 166 16.56 9.61 4.72
C SER A 166 16.79 9.63 3.21
N LEU A 167 17.83 10.29 2.69
CA LEU A 167 18.16 10.20 1.26
C LEU A 167 18.45 8.75 0.85
N LEU A 168 19.30 8.06 1.60
CA LEU A 168 19.65 6.67 1.33
C LEU A 168 18.44 5.74 1.41
N THR A 169 17.60 5.89 2.44
CA THR A 169 16.34 5.15 2.57
C THR A 169 15.44 5.36 1.36
N ASN A 170 15.17 6.63 1.01
CA ASN A 170 14.29 6.96 -0.13
C ASN A 170 14.87 6.53 -1.48
N MET A 171 16.19 6.48 -1.62
CA MET A 171 16.83 5.89 -2.82
C MET A 171 16.68 4.37 -2.83
N GLY A 172 16.89 3.70 -1.70
CA GLY A 172 16.82 2.25 -1.56
C GLY A 172 15.47 1.67 -1.95
N VAL A 173 14.37 2.31 -1.54
CA VAL A 173 13.00 1.84 -1.85
C VAL A 173 12.64 1.92 -3.34
N THR A 174 13.45 2.59 -4.18
CA THR A 174 13.14 2.74 -5.62
C THR A 174 13.65 1.60 -6.49
N SER A 175 14.69 0.87 -6.07
CA SER A 175 15.38 -0.10 -6.92
C SER A 175 16.20 -1.09 -6.10
N ASP A 176 16.05 -2.38 -6.41
CA ASP A 176 16.81 -3.46 -5.76
C ASP A 176 18.33 -3.26 -5.89
N ASP A 177 18.83 -2.89 -7.07
CA ASP A 177 20.28 -2.60 -7.26
C ASP A 177 20.80 -1.50 -6.32
N ILE A 178 19.97 -0.49 -6.05
CA ILE A 178 20.31 0.62 -5.14
C ILE A 178 20.19 0.13 -3.70
N PHE A 179 19.14 -0.61 -3.38
CA PHE A 179 18.92 -1.22 -2.07
C PHE A 179 20.12 -2.09 -1.64
N ASP A 180 20.57 -2.98 -2.53
CA ASP A 180 21.71 -3.87 -2.30
C ASP A 180 23.02 -3.08 -2.13
N ALA A 181 23.22 -2.05 -2.95
CA ALA A 181 24.42 -1.21 -2.85
C ALA A 181 24.50 -0.43 -1.52
N ILE A 182 23.35 0.04 -1.00
CA ILE A 182 23.29 0.75 0.28
C ILE A 182 23.44 -0.24 1.45
N SER A 183 22.72 -1.36 1.43
CA SER A 183 22.75 -2.35 2.52
C SER A 183 24.11 -3.06 2.64
N ALA A 184 24.90 -3.13 1.57
CA ALA A 184 26.27 -3.62 1.61
C ALA A 184 27.26 -2.65 2.29
N SER A 185 26.92 -1.36 2.40
CA SER A 185 27.76 -0.36 3.05
C SER A 185 27.52 -0.35 4.56
N PRO A 186 28.56 -0.50 5.41
CA PRO A 186 28.38 -0.44 6.85
C PRO A 186 28.12 0.98 7.36
N ALA A 187 28.33 2.01 6.54
CA ALA A 187 28.33 3.41 6.96
C ALA A 187 27.00 3.82 7.63
N GLY A 188 25.85 3.47 7.04
CA GLY A 188 24.54 3.79 7.59
C GLY A 188 24.29 3.15 8.95
N VAL A 189 24.51 1.83 9.06
CA VAL A 189 24.35 1.08 10.31
C VAL A 189 25.30 1.61 11.39
N GLN A 190 26.54 1.92 11.03
CA GLN A 190 27.52 2.51 11.95
C GLN A 190 27.12 3.90 12.42
N THR A 191 26.55 4.74 11.55
CA THR A 191 26.01 6.04 11.93
C THR A 191 24.86 5.89 12.92
N VAL A 192 23.91 4.99 12.66
CA VAL A 192 22.80 4.74 13.59
C VAL A 192 23.33 4.27 14.95
N ALA A 193 24.26 3.32 14.95
CA ALA A 193 24.89 2.84 16.19
C ALA A 193 25.59 3.97 16.96
N ALA A 194 26.35 4.83 16.27
CA ALA A 194 27.06 5.95 16.89
C ALA A 194 26.12 7.00 17.48
N LEU A 195 25.00 7.32 16.80
CA LEU A 195 23.97 8.24 17.31
C LEU A 195 23.29 7.68 18.56
N LEU A 196 22.90 6.41 18.54
CA LEU A 196 22.24 5.75 19.66
C LEU A 196 23.17 5.59 20.87
N GLU A 197 24.44 5.25 20.65
CA GLU A 197 25.44 5.19 21.72
C GLU A 197 25.73 6.58 22.30
N LEU A 198 25.79 7.62 21.47
CA LEU A 198 25.93 9.00 21.94
C LEU A 198 24.74 9.41 22.82
N ARG A 199 23.52 9.08 22.39
CA ARG A 199 22.28 9.31 23.17
C ARG A 199 22.31 8.60 24.52
N LYS A 200 22.78 7.35 24.55
CA LYS A 200 22.87 6.52 25.76
C LYS A 200 23.97 7.00 26.73
N SER A 201 25.17 7.25 26.21
CA SER A 201 26.35 7.63 27.01
C SER A 201 26.26 9.04 27.59
N LYS A 202 25.47 9.93 26.97
CA LYS A 202 25.24 11.30 27.42
C LYS A 202 23.75 11.54 27.65
N ALA A 203 23.22 11.07 28.78
CA ALA A 203 21.80 11.27 29.12
C ALA A 203 21.34 12.74 29.07
N GLU A 204 22.25 13.70 29.31
CA GLU A 204 22.00 15.15 29.18
C GLU A 204 21.71 15.61 27.73
N LEU A 205 22.07 14.80 26.73
CA LEU A 205 21.76 15.03 25.32
C LEU A 205 20.38 14.49 24.92
N ASN A 206 19.81 13.54 25.67
CA ASN A 206 18.54 12.92 25.29
C ASN A 206 17.42 13.94 24.95
N PRO A 207 17.14 14.98 25.77
CA PRO A 207 16.13 15.99 25.42
C PRO A 207 16.54 16.94 24.29
N LYS A 208 17.78 16.85 23.79
CA LYS A 208 18.32 17.70 22.72
C LYS A 208 18.36 16.99 21.36
N PHE A 209 18.12 15.68 21.30
CA PHE A 209 18.03 14.97 20.02
C PHE A 209 16.77 15.40 19.29
N PRO A 210 16.87 15.93 18.06
CA PRO A 210 15.70 16.16 17.22
C PRO A 210 14.94 14.85 17.01
N PRO A 211 13.60 14.85 17.09
CA PRO A 211 12.79 13.66 16.81
C PRO A 211 13.08 13.04 15.43
N ALA A 212 13.26 13.88 14.41
CA ALA A 212 13.41 13.45 13.03
C ALA A 212 14.66 12.59 12.79
N VAL A 213 15.80 12.88 13.42
CA VAL A 213 17.01 12.03 13.26
C VAL A 213 16.81 10.63 13.85
N LEU A 214 16.06 10.50 14.95
CA LEU A 214 15.76 9.20 15.55
C LEU A 214 14.78 8.41 14.67
N SER A 215 13.77 9.08 14.10
CA SER A 215 12.87 8.47 13.13
C SER A 215 13.62 7.99 11.89
N ALA A 216 14.46 8.84 11.28
CA ALA A 216 15.26 8.47 10.11
C ALA A 216 16.23 7.31 10.40
N ALA A 217 16.83 7.28 11.60
CA ALA A 217 17.75 6.22 12.00
C ALA A 217 17.05 4.85 12.10
N PHE A 218 15.87 4.78 12.72
CA PHE A 218 15.13 3.52 12.80
C PHE A 218 14.42 3.15 11.50
N GLU A 219 13.96 4.13 10.72
CA GLU A 219 13.42 3.91 9.37
C GLU A 219 14.47 3.28 8.45
N TYR A 220 15.71 3.76 8.50
CA TYR A 220 16.83 3.17 7.77
C TYR A 220 17.03 1.69 8.14
N LEU A 221 17.07 1.37 9.44
CA LEU A 221 17.23 -0.02 9.89
C LEU A 221 16.04 -0.90 9.48
N TYR A 222 14.81 -0.39 9.64
CA TYR A 222 13.60 -1.07 9.24
C TYR A 222 13.65 -1.42 7.75
N THR A 223 13.83 -0.42 6.89
CA THR A 223 13.84 -0.56 5.43
C THR A 223 14.88 -1.58 4.98
N PHE A 224 16.14 -1.44 5.38
CA PHE A 224 17.21 -2.32 4.90
C PHE A 224 17.23 -3.69 5.58
N SER A 225 16.42 -3.92 6.61
CA SER A 225 16.24 -5.25 7.22
C SER A 225 15.18 -6.10 6.52
N GLU A 226 14.33 -5.49 5.69
CA GLU A 226 13.26 -6.17 4.96
C GLU A 226 13.84 -7.23 4.02
N SER A 227 13.45 -8.49 4.22
CA SER A 227 13.93 -9.65 3.45
C SER A 227 15.47 -9.73 3.29
N ASN A 228 16.23 -9.17 4.24
CA ASN A 228 17.70 -9.05 4.14
C ASN A 228 18.43 -9.58 5.39
N PRO A 229 18.61 -10.91 5.49
CA PRO A 229 19.30 -11.53 6.62
C PRO A 229 20.77 -11.13 6.78
N SER A 230 21.44 -10.75 5.70
CA SER A 230 22.81 -10.24 5.77
C SER A 230 22.88 -8.92 6.51
N PHE A 231 21.94 -8.01 6.24
CA PHE A 231 21.96 -6.67 6.81
C PHE A 231 21.72 -6.67 8.31
N TYR A 232 20.63 -7.26 8.80
CA TYR A 232 20.33 -7.13 10.24
C TYR A 232 21.36 -7.82 11.14
N LYS A 233 22.11 -8.81 10.63
CA LYS A 233 23.23 -9.43 11.35
C LYS A 233 24.43 -8.50 11.55
N THR A 234 24.50 -7.38 10.81
CA THR A 234 25.55 -6.37 10.96
C THR A 234 25.23 -5.32 12.04
N ILE A 235 24.00 -5.29 12.57
CA ILE A 235 23.59 -4.32 13.59
C ILE A 235 24.43 -4.56 14.87
N PRO A 236 25.27 -3.60 15.28
CA PRO A 236 26.30 -3.84 16.30
C PRO A 236 25.78 -3.65 17.73
N PHE A 237 24.47 -3.54 17.93
CA PHE A 237 23.84 -3.27 19.22
C PHE A 237 22.54 -4.07 19.38
N ASP A 238 22.11 -4.24 20.63
CA ASP A 238 20.83 -4.88 20.92
C ASP A 238 19.68 -3.88 20.72
N TYR A 239 18.97 -4.00 19.61
CA TYR A 239 17.84 -3.12 19.30
C TYR A 239 16.64 -3.33 20.23
N LYS A 240 16.54 -4.48 20.92
CA LYS A 240 15.38 -4.80 21.77
C LYS A 240 15.22 -3.86 22.95
N ILE A 241 16.31 -3.22 23.39
CA ILE A 241 16.27 -2.21 24.46
C ILE A 241 15.42 -0.98 24.08
N TYR A 242 15.14 -0.78 22.80
CA TYR A 242 14.35 0.33 22.28
C TYR A 242 12.87 0.01 22.04
N LEU A 243 12.46 -1.27 22.14
CA LEU A 243 11.07 -1.69 21.90
C LEU A 243 10.07 -1.06 22.89
N GLU A 244 10.51 -0.86 24.14
CA GLU A 244 9.72 -0.25 25.20
C GLU A 244 10.19 1.18 25.54
N ASP A 245 11.06 1.78 24.72
CA ASP A 245 11.54 3.15 24.95
C ASP A 245 10.49 4.19 24.50
N THR A 246 9.61 4.55 25.44
CA THR A 246 8.56 5.57 25.24
C THR A 246 9.10 6.99 25.06
N THR A 247 10.40 7.21 25.24
CA THR A 247 11.04 8.52 24.98
C THR A 247 11.39 8.71 23.51
N LEU A 248 11.27 7.67 22.69
CA LEU A 248 11.39 7.78 21.23
C LEU A 248 10.16 8.48 20.63
N PRO A 249 10.33 9.21 19.51
CA PRO A 249 9.18 9.71 18.76
C PRO A 249 8.34 8.55 18.21
N ILE A 250 7.04 8.79 18.00
CA ILE A 250 6.08 7.75 17.58
C ILE A 250 6.55 7.02 16.32
N ALA A 251 7.02 7.75 15.29
CA ALA A 251 7.56 7.14 14.09
C ALA A 251 8.75 6.21 14.37
N ALA A 252 9.68 6.61 15.23
CA ALA A 252 10.79 5.73 15.63
C ALA A 252 10.31 4.48 16.38
N GLN A 253 9.32 4.60 17.28
CA GLN A 253 8.74 3.45 17.97
C GLN A 253 8.17 2.44 16.97
N VAL A 254 7.38 2.92 15.98
CA VAL A 254 6.82 2.07 14.93
C VAL A 254 7.91 1.38 14.11
N PHE A 255 8.94 2.11 13.69
CA PHE A 255 10.05 1.52 12.92
C PHE A 255 10.89 0.52 13.72
N VAL A 256 11.07 0.70 15.04
CA VAL A 256 11.72 -0.30 15.89
C VAL A 256 10.90 -1.60 15.96
N TRP A 257 9.58 -1.49 16.08
CA TRP A 257 8.68 -2.65 16.03
C TRP A 257 8.66 -3.30 14.63
N GLY A 258 8.73 -2.50 13.55
CA GLY A 258 8.89 -3.00 12.19
C GLY A 258 10.22 -3.74 11.97
N LEU A 259 11.33 -3.21 12.50
CA LEU A 259 12.63 -3.91 12.51
C LEU A 259 12.54 -5.23 13.28
N HIS A 260 11.84 -5.23 14.42
CA HIS A 260 11.61 -6.46 15.18
C HIS A 260 10.80 -7.49 14.38
N TYR A 261 9.75 -7.05 13.68
CA TYR A 261 8.98 -7.86 12.76
C TYR A 261 9.86 -8.51 11.68
N ASN A 262 10.63 -7.72 10.94
CA ASN A 262 11.51 -8.22 9.86
C ASN A 262 12.47 -9.29 10.39
N ILE A 263 13.10 -9.04 11.54
CA ILE A 263 14.03 -10.01 12.15
C ILE A 263 13.29 -11.27 12.62
N CYS A 264 12.10 -11.15 13.21
CA CYS A 264 11.32 -12.31 13.66
C CYS A 264 10.88 -13.21 12.49
N VAL A 265 10.35 -12.61 11.42
CA VAL A 265 9.90 -13.31 10.21
C VAL A 265 11.04 -14.07 9.54
N GLU A 266 12.24 -13.50 9.51
CA GLU A 266 13.42 -14.12 8.89
C GLU A 266 14.13 -15.14 9.78
N SER A 267 14.18 -14.89 11.10
CA SER A 267 14.94 -15.74 12.03
C SER A 267 14.16 -16.92 12.58
N GLN A 268 12.82 -16.87 12.54
CA GLN A 268 11.95 -17.90 13.11
C GLN A 268 11.24 -18.67 12.00
N GLY A 269 11.18 -19.99 12.14
CA GLY A 269 10.49 -20.85 11.18
C GLY A 269 9.02 -20.44 10.98
N VAL A 270 8.58 -20.44 9.73
CA VAL A 270 7.18 -20.26 9.34
C VAL A 270 6.30 -21.20 10.17
N GLY A 271 5.16 -20.70 10.66
CA GLY A 271 4.21 -21.48 11.44
C GLY A 271 4.69 -21.93 12.82
N SER A 272 5.90 -21.58 13.25
CA SER A 272 6.38 -21.94 14.59
C SER A 272 5.61 -21.20 15.68
N LYS A 273 5.36 -21.86 16.81
CA LYS A 273 4.72 -21.24 17.99
C LYS A 273 5.47 -20.02 18.51
N ALA A 274 6.80 -20.03 18.39
CA ALA A 274 7.63 -18.89 18.77
C ALA A 274 7.37 -17.67 17.86
N ARG A 275 7.20 -17.92 16.56
CA ARG A 275 6.84 -16.87 15.60
C ARG A 275 5.46 -16.33 15.82
N ASP A 276 4.46 -17.19 16.03
CA ASP A 276 3.11 -16.74 16.37
C ASP A 276 3.09 -15.88 17.65
N ALA A 277 3.81 -16.29 18.70
CA ALA A 277 3.91 -15.48 19.92
C ALA A 277 4.56 -14.10 19.67
N SER A 278 5.65 -14.05 18.89
CA SER A 278 6.30 -12.79 18.53
C SER A 278 5.40 -11.90 17.67
N LEU A 279 4.72 -12.45 16.65
CA LEU A 279 3.81 -11.70 15.79
C LEU A 279 2.62 -11.15 16.57
N SER A 280 2.04 -11.94 17.49
CA SER A 280 0.99 -11.46 18.38
C SER A 280 1.46 -10.31 19.27
N GLU A 281 2.66 -10.39 19.85
CA GLU A 281 3.21 -9.32 20.67
C GLU A 281 3.42 -8.04 19.87
N ILE A 282 4.06 -8.15 18.70
CA ILE A 282 4.29 -7.03 17.78
C ILE A 282 2.96 -6.38 17.43
N LEU A 283 1.97 -7.17 17.00
CA LEU A 283 0.67 -6.68 16.60
C LEU A 283 -0.02 -5.93 17.75
N SER A 284 -0.12 -6.53 18.94
CA SER A 284 -0.74 -5.86 20.10
C SER A 284 -0.05 -4.54 20.43
N ARG A 285 1.28 -4.45 20.31
CA ARG A 285 2.03 -3.21 20.59
C ARG A 285 1.77 -2.14 19.53
N LEU A 286 1.73 -2.50 18.25
CA LEU A 286 1.38 -1.59 17.16
C LEU A 286 -0.05 -1.04 17.32
N LEU A 287 -1.01 -1.90 17.70
CA LEU A 287 -2.40 -1.50 17.95
C LEU A 287 -2.54 -0.53 19.15
N ILE A 288 -1.73 -0.72 20.20
CA ILE A 288 -1.65 0.23 21.33
C ILE A 288 -1.13 1.58 20.85
N ILE A 289 -0.02 1.60 20.10
CA ILE A 289 0.56 2.84 19.55
C ILE A 289 -0.45 3.56 18.66
N PHE A 290 -1.15 2.83 17.79
CA PHE A 290 -2.20 3.40 16.93
C PHE A 290 -3.31 4.06 17.75
N ASN A 291 -3.86 3.34 18.73
CA ASN A 291 -4.98 3.83 19.53
C ASN A 291 -4.60 5.05 20.37
N SER A 292 -3.38 5.11 20.90
CA SER A 292 -2.88 6.27 21.65
C SER A 292 -2.68 7.51 20.80
N ASN A 293 -2.50 7.36 19.48
CA ASN A 293 -2.15 8.47 18.57
C ASN A 293 -3.21 8.75 17.50
N SER A 294 -4.41 8.18 17.62
CA SER A 294 -5.51 8.33 16.65
C SER A 294 -6.54 9.39 17.07
N ALA A 295 -6.08 10.49 17.67
CA ALA A 295 -6.89 11.68 17.91
C ALA A 295 -7.07 12.48 16.60
N PHE A 296 -7.78 11.89 15.63
CA PHE A 296 -7.82 12.37 14.24
C PHE A 296 -8.28 13.83 14.08
N ALA A 297 -9.20 14.30 14.94
CA ALA A 297 -9.63 15.69 14.92
C ALA A 297 -8.50 16.67 15.27
N ASP A 298 -7.62 16.31 16.22
CA ASP A 298 -6.45 17.13 16.59
C ASP A 298 -5.39 17.10 15.48
N LEU A 299 -5.12 15.91 14.93
CA LEU A 299 -4.18 15.75 13.81
C LEU A 299 -4.61 16.56 12.59
N GLN A 300 -5.90 16.49 12.23
CA GLN A 300 -6.44 17.27 11.12
C GLN A 300 -6.32 18.77 11.37
N ALA A 301 -6.65 19.24 12.57
CA ALA A 301 -6.55 20.65 12.93
C ALA A 301 -5.10 21.17 12.85
N LYS A 302 -4.11 20.38 13.28
CA LYS A 302 -2.69 20.71 13.18
C LYS A 302 -2.22 20.80 11.72
N LEU A 303 -2.61 19.83 10.89
CA LEU A 303 -2.29 19.81 9.46
C LEU A 303 -2.89 21.01 8.71
N GLU A 304 -4.12 21.41 9.04
CA GLU A 304 -4.79 22.56 8.42
C GLU A 304 -4.27 23.91 8.90
N ALA A 305 -3.72 23.97 10.12
CA ALA A 305 -3.19 25.19 10.72
C ALA A 305 -1.77 25.54 10.24
N GLY A 306 -1.01 24.57 9.74
CA GLY A 306 0.30 24.78 9.13
C GLY A 306 0.20 25.53 7.79
N SER A 307 1.27 26.25 7.43
CA SER A 307 1.36 26.88 6.12
C SER A 307 1.28 25.83 5.01
N LYS A 308 0.44 26.09 3.99
CA LYS A 308 0.45 25.31 2.75
C LYS A 308 1.65 25.62 1.86
N ASP A 309 2.31 26.75 2.11
CA ASP A 309 3.59 27.11 1.49
C ASP A 309 4.69 26.67 2.47
N GLY A 310 5.37 25.56 2.19
CA GLY A 310 6.49 25.01 2.98
C GLY A 310 7.78 25.87 2.96
N THR A 311 7.63 27.18 2.75
CA THR A 311 8.70 28.13 2.38
C THR A 311 9.49 28.70 3.55
N VAL A 312 9.26 28.27 4.79
CA VAL A 312 10.01 28.77 5.92
C VAL A 312 10.59 27.57 6.66
N VAL A 313 11.91 27.55 6.82
CA VAL A 313 12.57 26.89 7.96
C VAL A 313 11.61 27.03 9.14
N ALA A 314 11.05 25.94 9.67
CA ALA A 314 9.88 26.00 10.54
C ALA A 314 10.17 26.78 11.83
N THR A 315 10.07 28.11 11.76
CA THR A 315 10.31 29.02 12.88
C THR A 315 9.04 29.22 13.69
N ASP A 316 7.88 28.99 13.06
CA ASP A 316 6.58 29.17 13.67
C ASP A 316 6.07 27.86 14.25
N LYS A 317 5.60 27.92 15.50
CA LYS A 317 5.08 26.76 16.24
C LYS A 317 4.04 25.95 15.46
N LYS A 318 3.20 26.61 14.68
CA LYS A 318 2.14 25.95 13.89
C LYS A 318 2.69 25.03 12.79
N ASP A 319 3.80 25.42 12.16
CA ASP A 319 4.43 24.61 11.12
C ASP A 319 5.12 23.40 11.74
N MET A 320 5.75 23.57 12.90
CA MET A 320 6.30 22.46 13.68
C MET A 320 5.22 21.47 14.13
N ASP A 321 4.09 21.96 14.63
CA ASP A 321 2.95 21.12 15.03
C ASP A 321 2.38 20.35 13.82
N ALA A 322 2.38 20.95 12.62
CA ALA A 322 1.93 20.31 11.38
C ALA A 322 2.91 19.24 10.88
N ILE A 323 4.22 19.48 10.99
CA ILE A 323 5.28 18.50 10.67
C ILE A 323 5.17 17.28 11.59
N GLU A 324 5.01 17.51 12.90
CA GLU A 324 4.81 16.44 13.87
C GLU A 324 3.54 15.63 13.56
N ALA A 325 2.42 16.31 13.29
CA ALA A 325 1.18 15.64 12.91
C ALA A 325 1.35 14.79 11.64
N ARG A 326 2.08 15.28 10.62
CA ARG A 326 2.37 14.52 9.40
C ARG A 326 3.23 13.29 9.69
N SER A 327 4.24 13.42 10.53
CA SER A 327 5.07 12.29 10.96
C SER A 327 4.25 11.23 11.71
N ILE A 328 3.32 11.63 12.58
CA ILE A 328 2.39 10.71 13.25
C ILE A 328 1.50 10.02 12.23
N VAL A 329 0.89 10.74 11.29
CA VAL A 329 0.04 10.14 10.25
C VAL A 329 0.81 9.11 9.43
N ASN A 330 2.04 9.41 9.01
CA ASN A 330 2.89 8.46 8.30
C ASN A 330 3.18 7.22 9.16
N ALA A 331 3.48 7.39 10.45
CA ALA A 331 3.69 6.27 11.37
C ALA A 331 2.42 5.38 11.49
N LEU A 332 1.23 6.00 11.52
CA LEU A 332 -0.04 5.25 11.52
C LEU A 332 -0.27 4.49 10.21
N GLN A 333 0.17 5.02 9.06
CA GLN A 333 0.13 4.30 7.79
C GLN A 333 1.03 3.06 7.81
N VAL A 334 2.26 3.19 8.32
CA VAL A 334 3.20 2.07 8.47
C VAL A 334 2.63 1.00 9.42
N ILE A 335 1.89 1.38 10.46
CA ILE A 335 1.18 0.39 11.30
C ILE A 335 0.17 -0.42 10.49
N LEU A 336 -0.60 0.22 9.60
CA LEU A 336 -1.59 -0.48 8.76
C LEU A 336 -0.92 -1.43 7.75
N GLU A 337 0.24 -1.03 7.20
CA GLU A 337 1.09 -1.89 6.37
C GLU A 337 1.57 -3.10 7.17
N LEU A 338 2.17 -2.90 8.35
CA LEU A 338 2.64 -4.00 9.20
C LEU A 338 1.51 -4.94 9.64
N ILE A 339 0.29 -4.44 9.90
CA ILE A 339 -0.87 -5.31 10.17
C ILE A 339 -1.15 -6.22 8.97
N THR A 340 -1.04 -5.67 7.77
CA THR A 340 -1.22 -6.41 6.51
C THR A 340 -0.14 -7.48 6.37
N ASP A 341 1.12 -7.11 6.56
CA ASP A 341 2.24 -8.04 6.44
C ASP A 341 2.13 -9.16 7.49
N ILE A 342 1.70 -8.85 8.72
CA ILE A 342 1.46 -9.85 9.78
C ILE A 342 0.33 -10.80 9.39
N ALA A 343 -0.77 -10.29 8.81
CA ALA A 343 -1.88 -11.11 8.34
C ALA A 343 -1.41 -12.13 7.28
N GLU A 344 -0.58 -11.69 6.33
CA GLU A 344 -0.01 -12.56 5.31
C GLU A 344 0.86 -13.69 5.92
N GLN A 345 1.66 -13.39 6.95
CA GLN A 345 2.48 -14.41 7.61
C GLN A 345 1.66 -15.52 8.27
N VAL A 346 0.45 -15.21 8.72
CA VAL A 346 -0.48 -16.19 9.31
C VAL A 346 -1.04 -17.14 8.25
N THR A 347 -1.30 -16.66 7.02
CA THR A 347 -1.79 -17.53 5.94
C THR A 347 -0.77 -18.62 5.58
N TRP A 348 0.51 -18.25 5.51
CA TRP A 348 1.59 -19.14 5.09
C TRP A 348 1.82 -20.29 6.09
N ALA A 349 1.56 -20.05 7.37
CA ALA A 349 1.61 -21.09 8.41
C ALA A 349 0.63 -22.24 8.18
N GLY A 350 -0.53 -21.97 7.55
CA GLY A 350 -1.53 -23.00 7.23
C GLY A 350 -1.23 -23.79 5.95
N MET A 351 -0.28 -23.32 5.11
CA MET A 351 0.09 -23.97 3.85
C MET A 351 1.30 -24.91 3.99
N SER A 352 2.01 -24.86 5.12
CA SER A 352 3.24 -25.64 5.38
C SER A 352 3.01 -27.03 5.98
N GLU A 353 1.76 -27.46 6.18
CA GLU A 353 1.48 -28.88 6.42
C GLU A 353 1.63 -29.64 5.09
N GLU A 354 2.88 -29.94 4.70
CA GLU A 354 3.08 -31.13 3.86
C GLU A 354 2.43 -32.30 4.59
N PRO A 355 1.58 -33.11 3.93
CA PRO A 355 1.00 -34.27 4.58
C PRO A 355 2.16 -35.09 5.12
N GLU A 356 2.21 -35.30 6.44
CA GLU A 356 3.07 -36.32 7.01
C GLU A 356 2.82 -37.58 6.18
N ASP A 357 3.86 -38.11 5.54
CA ASP A 357 3.81 -39.40 4.86
C ASP A 357 3.27 -40.39 5.90
N VAL A 358 1.97 -40.67 5.80
CA VAL A 358 1.33 -41.69 6.60
C VAL A 358 1.89 -42.97 6.00
N ASP A 359 2.93 -43.50 6.64
CA ASP A 359 3.42 -44.84 6.38
C ASP A 359 2.20 -45.78 6.47
N GLU A 360 1.67 -46.14 5.30
CA GLU A 360 0.73 -47.23 5.11
C GLU A 360 1.44 -48.52 5.50
N GLU A 361 1.49 -48.84 6.80
CA GLU A 361 1.60 -50.20 7.34
C GLU A 361 1.64 -50.17 8.87
N MET A 362 0.47 -50.11 9.51
CA MET A 362 0.29 -50.76 10.80
C MET A 362 -1.18 -51.15 11.00
N GLU A 363 -1.51 -52.36 10.55
CA GLU A 363 -2.67 -53.12 11.00
C GLU A 363 -2.54 -53.29 12.53
N VAL A 364 -3.37 -52.61 13.31
CA VAL A 364 -3.53 -52.89 14.73
C VAL A 364 -5.01 -53.01 15.06
N ASP A 365 -5.39 -54.23 15.42
CA ASP A 365 -6.70 -54.64 15.92
C ASP A 365 -7.31 -53.61 16.87
N ILE A 366 -8.60 -53.32 16.66
CA ILE A 366 -9.43 -52.52 17.57
C ILE A 366 -10.03 -53.46 18.62
N PRO A 367 -9.68 -53.36 19.92
CA PRO A 367 -10.54 -53.86 20.97
C PRO A 367 -11.65 -52.84 21.23
N GLN A 368 -12.89 -53.29 21.06
CA GLN A 368 -14.07 -52.60 21.57
C GLN A 368 -14.00 -52.46 23.10
N ASP A 369 -14.55 -51.35 23.59
CA ASP A 369 -14.83 -51.02 25.01
C ASP A 369 -13.70 -50.44 25.86
N ILE A 370 -13.49 -49.12 25.83
CA ILE A 370 -13.12 -48.35 27.04
C ILE A 370 -13.86 -47.00 27.09
N ASP A 371 -14.71 -46.90 28.10
CA ASP A 371 -15.38 -45.73 28.67
C ASP A 371 -14.41 -44.58 29.01
N PHE A 372 -14.61 -43.39 28.44
CA PHE A 372 -13.91 -42.17 28.86
C PHE A 372 -14.82 -41.31 29.75
N GLY A 373 -14.86 -41.70 31.02
CA GLY A 373 -15.33 -40.87 32.12
C GLY A 373 -14.53 -39.58 32.29
N HIS A 374 -15.21 -38.56 32.79
CA HIS A 374 -14.67 -37.25 33.15
C HIS A 374 -13.44 -37.34 34.06
N GLY A 375 -12.32 -36.80 33.59
CA GLY A 375 -11.09 -36.64 34.36
C GLY A 375 -10.58 -35.21 34.29
N ASP A 376 -11.01 -34.41 35.28
CA ASP A 376 -10.45 -33.11 35.61
C ASP A 376 -8.94 -33.22 35.93
N LYS A 377 -8.12 -32.44 35.23
CA LYS A 377 -6.71 -32.22 35.57
C LYS A 377 -6.37 -30.74 35.43
N ASN A 378 -6.63 -30.03 36.53
CA ASN A 378 -5.93 -28.81 36.90
C ASN A 378 -4.40 -28.97 36.75
N GLY A 379 -3.83 -28.23 35.81
CA GLY A 379 -2.39 -28.05 35.64
C GLY A 379 -2.14 -26.62 35.19
N ALA A 380 -1.75 -25.77 36.16
CA ALA A 380 -1.14 -24.44 36.02
C ALA A 380 -1.69 -23.51 34.91
N GLU A 381 -2.47 -22.51 35.34
CA GLU A 381 -2.78 -21.30 34.59
C GLU A 381 -1.49 -20.59 34.14
N GLY A 382 -0.97 -20.95 32.97
CA GLY A 382 -0.28 -20.02 32.10
C GLY A 382 -1.35 -19.35 31.26
N THR A 383 -1.43 -18.02 31.29
CA THR A 383 -2.27 -17.23 30.39
C THR A 383 -2.11 -17.78 28.97
N ALA A 384 -3.18 -18.36 28.41
CA ALA A 384 -3.16 -18.83 27.03
C ALA A 384 -2.73 -17.64 26.17
N ALA A 385 -1.56 -17.72 25.55
CA ALA A 385 -1.10 -16.69 24.62
C ALA A 385 -2.18 -16.54 23.56
N THR A 386 -2.75 -15.34 23.44
CA THR A 386 -3.71 -15.03 22.38
C THR A 386 -2.98 -15.29 21.06
N SER A 387 -3.53 -16.17 20.21
CA SER A 387 -2.94 -16.39 18.88
C SER A 387 -2.99 -15.10 18.06
N THR A 388 -2.03 -14.91 17.14
CA THR A 388 -1.98 -13.70 16.28
C THR A 388 -3.31 -13.47 15.57
N ILE A 389 -3.94 -14.55 15.12
CA ILE A 389 -5.28 -14.59 14.52
C ILE A 389 -6.35 -13.90 15.38
N ASN A 390 -6.36 -14.17 16.68
CA ASN A 390 -7.37 -13.61 17.56
C ASN A 390 -7.18 -12.10 17.75
N VAL A 391 -5.92 -11.65 17.79
CA VAL A 391 -5.61 -10.22 17.84
C VAL A 391 -5.99 -9.54 16.51
N LEU A 392 -5.69 -10.18 15.38
CA LEU A 392 -6.08 -9.69 14.05
C LEU A 392 -7.61 -9.53 13.94
N LEU A 393 -8.36 -10.58 14.30
CA LEU A 393 -9.82 -10.58 14.21
C LEU A 393 -10.48 -9.55 15.12
N ASN A 394 -10.10 -9.53 16.39
CA ASN A 394 -10.86 -8.80 17.41
C ASN A 394 -10.36 -7.36 17.59
N GLU A 395 -9.06 -7.13 17.51
CA GLU A 395 -8.44 -5.85 17.84
C GLU A 395 -8.00 -5.09 16.58
N ALA A 396 -7.36 -5.76 15.63
CA ALA A 396 -6.86 -5.10 14.42
C ALA A 396 -8.01 -4.64 13.51
N SER A 397 -9.06 -5.45 13.34
CA SER A 397 -10.27 -5.05 12.58
C SER A 397 -10.85 -3.72 13.09
N ALA A 398 -11.01 -3.57 14.41
CA ALA A 398 -11.55 -2.35 15.00
C ALA A 398 -10.64 -1.13 14.78
N VAL A 399 -9.31 -1.32 14.81
CA VAL A 399 -8.32 -0.27 14.52
C VAL A 399 -8.40 0.15 13.05
N ILE A 400 -8.47 -0.81 12.13
CA ILE A 400 -8.59 -0.55 10.70
C ILE A 400 -9.90 0.19 10.40
N GLU A 401 -11.02 -0.24 10.97
CA GLU A 401 -12.32 0.43 10.85
C GLU A 401 -12.28 1.87 11.36
N LYS A 402 -11.63 2.09 12.51
CA LYS A 402 -11.41 3.44 13.03
C LYS A 402 -10.61 4.27 12.02
N ALA A 403 -9.55 3.72 11.44
CA ALA A 403 -8.71 4.41 10.46
C ALA A 403 -9.48 4.83 9.19
N LEU A 404 -10.48 4.06 8.75
CA LEU A 404 -11.35 4.41 7.61
C LEU A 404 -12.11 5.72 7.80
N THR A 405 -12.31 6.17 9.04
CA THR A 405 -12.99 7.44 9.33
C THR A 405 -12.12 8.67 9.07
N TYR A 406 -10.83 8.48 8.77
CA TYR A 406 -9.85 9.55 8.60
C TYR A 406 -9.23 9.51 7.19
N ALA A 407 -9.52 10.53 6.38
CA ALA A 407 -9.17 10.56 4.96
C ALA A 407 -7.68 10.27 4.66
N PRO A 408 -6.69 10.78 5.42
CA PRO A 408 -5.28 10.46 5.18
C PRO A 408 -4.89 9.00 5.40
N LEU A 409 -5.72 8.20 6.07
CA LEU A 409 -5.49 6.76 6.31
C LEU A 409 -6.44 5.86 5.49
N GLU A 410 -7.48 6.42 4.88
CA GLU A 410 -8.58 5.66 4.27
C GLU A 410 -8.10 4.60 3.27
N SER A 411 -7.21 4.97 2.35
CA SER A 411 -6.69 4.04 1.33
C SER A 411 -5.88 2.89 1.94
N ARG A 412 -4.96 3.18 2.86
CA ARG A 412 -4.15 2.15 3.53
C ARG A 412 -4.98 1.26 4.44
N ALA A 413 -5.97 1.84 5.12
CA ALA A 413 -6.91 1.09 5.95
C ALA A 413 -7.78 0.16 5.10
N MET A 414 -8.24 0.60 3.94
CA MET A 414 -8.97 -0.25 2.99
C MET A 414 -8.13 -1.41 2.48
N ALA A 415 -6.87 -1.16 2.11
CA ALA A 415 -5.95 -2.21 1.68
C ALA A 415 -5.70 -3.23 2.80
N ALA A 416 -5.45 -2.76 4.02
CA ALA A 416 -5.28 -3.62 5.20
C ALA A 416 -6.53 -4.46 5.50
N LEU A 417 -7.72 -3.87 5.38
CA LEU A 417 -8.98 -4.58 5.57
C LEU A 417 -9.21 -5.65 4.52
N ASN A 418 -8.89 -5.35 3.24
CA ASN A 418 -9.00 -6.31 2.15
C ASN A 418 -8.09 -7.51 2.39
N ASN A 419 -6.82 -7.27 2.72
CA ASN A 419 -5.84 -8.34 2.92
C ASN A 419 -6.13 -9.14 4.19
N LEU A 420 -6.61 -8.50 5.26
CA LEU A 420 -7.12 -9.18 6.44
C LEU A 420 -8.30 -10.09 6.09
N ALA A 421 -9.29 -9.58 5.35
CA ALA A 421 -10.47 -10.37 5.00
C ALA A 421 -10.11 -11.61 4.14
N TRP A 422 -9.21 -11.45 3.17
CA TRP A 422 -8.71 -12.57 2.36
C TRP A 422 -7.88 -13.57 3.16
N THR A 423 -7.05 -13.08 4.08
CA THR A 423 -6.29 -13.91 5.02
C THR A 423 -7.23 -14.80 5.82
N MET A 424 -8.25 -14.19 6.43
CA MET A 424 -9.20 -14.92 7.27
C MET A 424 -10.08 -15.89 6.47
N ALA A 425 -10.48 -15.52 5.25
CA ALA A 425 -11.26 -16.37 4.36
C ALA A 425 -10.47 -17.58 3.84
N SER A 426 -9.14 -17.47 3.75
CA SER A 426 -8.27 -18.52 3.22
C SER A 426 -7.68 -19.42 4.30
N HIS A 427 -7.66 -18.97 5.57
CA HIS A 427 -7.04 -19.72 6.66
C HIS A 427 -7.97 -20.84 7.18
N GLU A 428 -7.60 -22.09 6.90
CA GLU A 428 -8.39 -23.31 7.17
C GLU A 428 -8.99 -23.39 8.59
N PRO A 429 -8.23 -23.20 9.69
CA PRO A 429 -8.79 -23.24 11.04
C PRO A 429 -9.86 -22.19 11.34
N THR A 430 -9.85 -21.06 10.63
CA THR A 430 -10.72 -19.90 10.94
C THR A 430 -11.81 -19.66 9.93
N LYS A 431 -11.68 -20.13 8.68
CA LYS A 431 -12.61 -19.84 7.59
C LYS A 431 -14.06 -20.19 7.93
N ASN A 432 -14.27 -21.25 8.71
CA ASN A 432 -15.58 -21.73 9.16
C ASN A 432 -15.90 -21.42 10.63
N SER A 433 -15.06 -20.65 11.32
CA SER A 433 -15.28 -20.34 12.74
C SER A 433 -16.43 -19.36 12.94
N ASP A 434 -17.21 -19.55 14.00
CA ASP A 434 -18.30 -18.62 14.37
C ASP A 434 -17.76 -17.21 14.65
N GLN A 435 -16.53 -17.11 15.15
CA GLN A 435 -15.85 -15.85 15.40
C GLN A 435 -15.59 -15.07 14.10
N TRP A 436 -15.05 -15.73 13.08
CA TRP A 436 -14.84 -15.09 11.77
C TRP A 436 -16.16 -14.76 11.10
N GLN A 437 -17.17 -15.63 11.16
CA GLN A 437 -18.50 -15.32 10.61
C GLN A 437 -19.11 -14.08 11.27
N GLY A 438 -19.00 -13.94 12.60
CA GLY A 438 -19.44 -12.75 13.32
C GLY A 438 -18.69 -11.48 12.90
N ALA A 439 -17.37 -11.55 12.78
CA ALA A 439 -16.54 -10.42 12.33
C ALA A 439 -16.82 -10.05 10.86
N ALA A 440 -16.93 -11.03 9.98
CA ALA A 440 -17.27 -10.86 8.57
C ALA A 440 -18.64 -10.15 8.41
N GLN A 441 -19.64 -10.52 9.23
CA GLN A 441 -20.94 -9.84 9.23
C GLN A 441 -20.85 -8.38 9.69
N GLN A 442 -19.99 -8.05 10.65
CA GLN A 442 -19.73 -6.67 11.08
C GLN A 442 -19.02 -5.88 9.97
N LEU A 443 -17.98 -6.44 9.36
CA LEU A 443 -17.27 -5.85 8.24
C LEU A 443 -18.21 -5.54 7.07
N TRP A 444 -19.13 -6.45 6.74
CA TRP A 444 -20.16 -6.20 5.72
C TRP A 444 -20.98 -4.95 6.04
N ASN A 445 -21.49 -4.85 7.27
CA ASN A 445 -22.34 -3.75 7.69
C ASN A 445 -21.60 -2.41 7.74
N ASN A 446 -20.28 -2.42 7.94
CA ASN A 446 -19.45 -1.23 8.00
C ASN A 446 -18.95 -0.77 6.63
N VAL A 447 -18.59 -1.70 5.74
CA VAL A 447 -18.00 -1.41 4.43
C VAL A 447 -19.05 -1.15 3.36
N PHE A 448 -20.20 -1.85 3.38
CA PHE A 448 -21.24 -1.65 2.36
C PHE A 448 -21.72 -0.18 2.27
N PRO A 449 -22.01 0.53 3.38
CA PRO A 449 -22.37 1.95 3.34
C PRO A 449 -21.30 2.86 2.74
N MET A 450 -20.03 2.43 2.71
CA MET A 450 -18.96 3.19 2.05
C MET A 450 -19.13 3.17 0.53
N LEU A 451 -19.61 2.07 -0.07
CA LEU A 451 -19.94 2.05 -1.49
C LEU A 451 -21.07 3.04 -1.82
N GLU A 452 -22.06 3.17 -0.93
CA GLU A 452 -23.15 4.14 -1.07
C GLU A 452 -22.64 5.58 -0.97
N LYS A 453 -21.70 5.86 -0.03
CA LYS A 453 -21.02 7.17 0.08
C LYS A 453 -20.34 7.57 -1.24
N PHE A 454 -19.73 6.62 -1.95
CA PHE A 454 -19.03 6.86 -3.23
C PHE A 454 -19.95 6.77 -4.46
N GLU A 455 -21.27 6.69 -4.31
CA GLU A 455 -22.18 6.61 -5.46
C GLU A 455 -22.03 7.82 -6.40
N GLY A 456 -21.75 9.00 -5.85
CA GLY A 456 -21.57 10.26 -6.58
C GLY A 456 -20.15 10.55 -7.08
N GLU A 457 -19.14 9.80 -6.63
CA GLU A 457 -17.72 10.04 -6.93
C GLU A 457 -17.08 8.82 -7.62
N LEU A 458 -16.16 9.04 -8.55
CA LEU A 458 -15.40 7.96 -9.21
C LEU A 458 -14.09 7.70 -8.45
N ALA A 459 -14.19 7.45 -7.14
CA ALA A 459 -13.06 7.09 -6.29
C ALA A 459 -12.67 5.62 -6.51
N ILE A 460 -12.06 5.32 -7.66
CA ILE A 460 -11.88 3.94 -8.16
C ILE A 460 -11.09 3.05 -7.18
N ASP A 461 -10.06 3.58 -6.52
CA ASP A 461 -9.26 2.81 -5.55
C ASP A 461 -10.08 2.40 -4.32
N SER A 462 -10.84 3.34 -3.76
CA SER A 462 -11.74 3.08 -2.62
C SER A 462 -12.86 2.11 -3.01
N LEU A 463 -13.43 2.27 -4.21
CA LEU A 463 -14.48 1.38 -4.72
C LEU A 463 -13.97 -0.04 -4.94
N THR A 464 -12.81 -0.19 -5.57
CA THR A 464 -12.17 -1.48 -5.84
C THR A 464 -11.81 -2.21 -4.56
N SER A 465 -11.27 -1.49 -3.59
CA SER A 465 -10.93 -2.05 -2.27
C SER A 465 -12.17 -2.46 -1.48
N ALA A 466 -13.19 -1.60 -1.42
CA ALA A 466 -14.44 -1.91 -0.72
C ALA A 466 -15.17 -3.12 -1.32
N VAL A 467 -15.24 -3.22 -2.66
CA VAL A 467 -15.78 -4.40 -3.33
C VAL A 467 -14.92 -5.64 -3.06
N GLY A 468 -13.59 -5.50 -3.01
CA GLY A 468 -12.66 -6.58 -2.65
C GLY A 468 -12.91 -7.14 -1.24
N VAL A 469 -13.09 -6.26 -0.25
CA VAL A 469 -13.44 -6.64 1.13
C VAL A 469 -14.78 -7.37 1.17
N LEU A 470 -15.81 -6.78 0.53
CA LEU A 470 -17.14 -7.38 0.49
C LEU A 470 -17.14 -8.73 -0.21
N TRP A 471 -16.31 -8.91 -1.24
CA TRP A 471 -16.11 -10.20 -1.88
C TRP A 471 -15.52 -11.23 -0.91
N ALA A 472 -14.42 -10.91 -0.24
CA ALA A 472 -13.78 -11.82 0.73
C ALA A 472 -14.75 -12.21 1.87
N VAL A 473 -15.48 -11.23 2.40
CA VAL A 473 -16.51 -11.42 3.42
C VAL A 473 -17.66 -12.29 2.91
N ALA A 474 -18.14 -12.05 1.70
CA ALA A 474 -19.22 -12.84 1.11
C ALA A 474 -18.81 -14.29 0.86
N ALA A 475 -17.56 -14.52 0.46
CA ALA A 475 -17.01 -15.86 0.30
C ALA A 475 -16.95 -16.61 1.65
N ALA A 476 -16.52 -15.94 2.72
CA ALA A 476 -16.46 -16.53 4.06
C ALA A 476 -17.82 -16.89 4.66
N LEU A 477 -18.85 -16.08 4.36
CA LEU A 477 -20.17 -16.27 4.95
C LEU A 477 -20.98 -17.37 4.26
N ASP A 478 -20.54 -17.90 3.11
CA ASP A 478 -21.20 -18.96 2.32
C ASP A 478 -22.74 -18.91 2.40
N SER A 479 -23.31 -17.80 1.93
CA SER A 479 -24.77 -17.59 1.88
C SER A 479 -25.48 -17.37 3.22
N LYS A 480 -24.76 -17.22 4.34
CA LYS A 480 -25.31 -16.94 5.69
C LYS A 480 -25.33 -15.45 6.07
N ILE A 481 -25.23 -14.54 5.11
CA ILE A 481 -25.29 -13.11 5.39
C ILE A 481 -26.76 -12.75 5.68
N ASP A 482 -27.08 -12.51 6.95
CA ASP A 482 -28.45 -12.15 7.38
C ASP A 482 -28.95 -10.84 6.72
N SER A 483 -28.02 -9.98 6.30
CA SER A 483 -28.31 -8.69 5.66
C SER A 483 -28.36 -8.73 4.13
N LEU A 484 -28.15 -9.88 3.48
CA LEU A 484 -28.13 -9.97 2.02
C LEU A 484 -29.51 -9.71 1.43
N SER A 485 -29.66 -8.58 0.74
CA SER A 485 -30.90 -8.24 0.06
C SER A 485 -30.70 -8.17 -1.46
N VAL A 486 -31.80 -8.39 -2.18
CA VAL A 486 -31.85 -8.18 -3.64
C VAL A 486 -31.46 -6.74 -3.98
N ALA A 487 -31.86 -5.77 -3.14
CA ALA A 487 -31.54 -4.35 -3.31
C ALA A 487 -30.02 -4.08 -3.28
N GLN A 488 -29.28 -4.73 -2.37
CA GLN A 488 -27.82 -4.57 -2.31
C GLN A 488 -27.12 -5.14 -3.55
N SER A 489 -27.62 -6.27 -4.06
CA SER A 489 -27.08 -6.86 -5.29
C SER A 489 -27.38 -5.98 -6.52
N ASP A 490 -28.59 -5.40 -6.58
CA ASP A 490 -28.96 -4.44 -7.63
C ASP A 490 -28.12 -3.17 -7.59
N PHE A 491 -27.80 -2.67 -6.39
CA PHE A 491 -26.91 -1.53 -6.21
C PHE A 491 -25.51 -1.83 -6.77
N ILE A 492 -24.93 -2.99 -6.44
CA ILE A 492 -23.61 -3.39 -6.96
C ILE A 492 -23.64 -3.52 -8.50
N LEU A 493 -24.69 -4.10 -9.08
CA LEU A 493 -24.84 -4.18 -10.54
C LEU A 493 -24.89 -2.78 -11.19
N ALA A 494 -25.59 -1.83 -10.59
CA ALA A 494 -25.64 -0.45 -11.06
C ALA A 494 -24.26 0.23 -10.97
N GLN A 495 -23.51 -0.03 -9.89
CA GLN A 495 -22.14 0.45 -9.73
C GLN A 495 -21.19 -0.13 -10.78
N ILE A 496 -21.30 -1.43 -11.09
CA ILE A 496 -20.56 -2.07 -12.18
C ILE A 496 -20.81 -1.35 -13.51
N GLU A 497 -22.07 -1.08 -13.85
CA GLU A 497 -22.41 -0.38 -15.08
C GLU A 497 -21.85 1.05 -15.11
N ARG A 498 -21.88 1.76 -13.97
CA ARG A 498 -21.32 3.10 -13.82
C ARG A 498 -19.81 3.13 -14.08
N VAL A 499 -19.05 2.27 -13.40
CA VAL A 499 -17.59 2.20 -13.54
C VAL A 499 -17.19 1.76 -14.95
N THR A 500 -17.88 0.76 -15.51
CA THR A 500 -17.62 0.26 -16.87
C THR A 500 -17.78 1.35 -17.93
N LYS A 501 -18.73 2.29 -17.73
CA LYS A 501 -18.97 3.40 -18.66
C LYS A 501 -18.00 4.57 -18.50
N ALA A 502 -17.22 4.62 -17.41
CA ALA A 502 -16.32 5.73 -17.06
C ALA A 502 -15.00 5.73 -17.86
N THR A 503 -15.03 5.34 -19.14
CA THR A 503 -13.86 5.19 -20.03
C THR A 503 -13.16 6.51 -20.39
N GLU A 504 -13.81 7.66 -20.16
CA GLU A 504 -13.20 8.98 -20.37
C GLU A 504 -12.33 9.41 -19.17
N THR A 505 -12.54 8.81 -18.00
CA THR A 505 -11.89 9.19 -16.73
C THR A 505 -10.98 8.10 -16.18
N LEU A 506 -11.31 6.83 -16.42
CA LEU A 506 -10.56 5.69 -15.92
C LEU A 506 -9.86 4.97 -17.07
N THR A 507 -8.69 4.41 -16.76
CA THR A 507 -7.95 3.52 -17.65
C THR A 507 -8.67 2.19 -17.79
N ALA A 508 -8.31 1.44 -18.85
CA ALA A 508 -8.85 0.11 -19.06
C ALA A 508 -8.49 -0.83 -17.90
N ASP A 509 -7.29 -0.73 -17.34
CA ASP A 509 -6.81 -1.62 -16.28
C ASP A 509 -7.52 -1.35 -14.94
N GLU A 510 -7.72 -0.06 -14.59
CA GLU A 510 -8.50 0.32 -13.39
C GLU A 510 -9.95 -0.18 -13.46
N ILE A 511 -10.58 -0.06 -14.63
CA ILE A 511 -11.94 -0.60 -14.84
C ILE A 511 -11.92 -2.11 -14.67
N ALA A 512 -10.91 -2.80 -15.19
CA ALA A 512 -10.85 -4.26 -15.16
C ALA A 512 -10.69 -4.84 -13.75
N ASP A 513 -9.82 -4.25 -12.93
CA ASP A 513 -9.58 -4.71 -11.55
C ASP A 513 -10.86 -4.57 -10.71
N TYR A 514 -11.50 -3.39 -10.75
CA TYR A 514 -12.81 -3.19 -10.13
C TYR A 514 -13.82 -4.22 -10.63
N HIS A 515 -13.90 -4.36 -11.96
CA HIS A 515 -14.93 -5.16 -12.61
C HIS A 515 -14.78 -6.65 -12.32
N GLN A 516 -13.54 -7.15 -12.25
CA GLN A 516 -13.24 -8.52 -11.85
C GLN A 516 -13.78 -8.81 -10.44
N ARG A 517 -13.42 -7.97 -9.45
CA ARG A 517 -13.86 -8.16 -8.05
C ARG A 517 -15.37 -8.04 -7.91
N ALA A 518 -15.98 -7.08 -8.61
CA ALA A 518 -17.41 -6.84 -8.55
C ALA A 518 -18.24 -7.97 -9.20
N VAL A 519 -17.75 -8.55 -10.30
CA VAL A 519 -18.33 -9.74 -10.93
C VAL A 519 -18.25 -10.94 -9.98
N ALA A 520 -17.13 -11.12 -9.30
CA ALA A 520 -16.98 -12.20 -8.33
C ALA A 520 -17.96 -12.03 -7.15
N LEU A 521 -18.04 -10.83 -6.58
CA LEU A 521 -18.97 -10.50 -5.50
C LEU A 521 -20.41 -10.78 -5.92
N VAL A 522 -20.89 -10.19 -7.02
CA VAL A 522 -22.30 -10.30 -7.42
C VAL A 522 -22.69 -11.74 -7.76
N GLY A 523 -21.76 -12.54 -8.30
CA GLY A 523 -21.99 -13.97 -8.54
C GLY A 523 -22.24 -14.75 -7.25
N LEU A 524 -21.46 -14.48 -6.19
CA LEU A 524 -21.68 -15.07 -4.87
C LEU A 524 -23.01 -14.61 -4.26
N LEU A 525 -23.35 -13.33 -4.38
CA LEU A 525 -24.61 -12.80 -3.83
C LEU A 525 -25.83 -13.42 -4.54
N ALA A 526 -25.75 -13.57 -5.86
CA ALA A 526 -26.79 -14.22 -6.64
C ALA A 526 -27.00 -15.67 -6.20
N MET A 527 -25.92 -16.45 -6.07
CA MET A 527 -26.01 -17.82 -5.59
C MET A 527 -26.63 -17.89 -4.18
N ALA A 528 -26.12 -17.05 -3.26
CA ALA A 528 -26.55 -17.01 -1.88
C ALA A 528 -28.03 -16.66 -1.73
N THR A 529 -28.48 -15.57 -2.34
CA THR A 529 -29.90 -15.18 -2.34
C THR A 529 -30.78 -16.21 -3.05
N GLY A 530 -30.32 -16.73 -4.18
CA GLY A 530 -31.07 -17.67 -5.03
C GLY A 530 -31.46 -18.96 -4.31
N LYS A 531 -30.62 -19.46 -3.40
CA LYS A 531 -30.89 -20.67 -2.59
C LYS A 531 -32.22 -20.57 -1.81
N THR A 532 -32.72 -19.36 -1.53
CA THR A 532 -34.01 -19.14 -0.85
C THR A 532 -35.22 -19.56 -1.70
N GLY A 533 -35.10 -19.57 -3.02
CA GLY A 533 -36.18 -19.93 -3.95
C GLY A 533 -37.34 -18.93 -4.03
N SER A 534 -37.21 -17.73 -3.47
CA SER A 534 -38.21 -16.68 -3.62
C SER A 534 -38.23 -16.13 -5.06
N GLN A 535 -39.38 -15.66 -5.54
CA GLN A 535 -39.51 -15.12 -6.89
C GLN A 535 -38.52 -13.97 -7.17
N GLU A 536 -38.31 -13.11 -6.18
CA GLU A 536 -37.36 -11.98 -6.27
C GLU A 536 -35.90 -12.47 -6.33
N SER A 537 -35.55 -13.49 -5.54
CA SER A 537 -34.20 -14.08 -5.59
C SER A 537 -33.90 -14.79 -6.91
N ILE A 538 -34.88 -15.50 -7.48
CA ILE A 538 -34.74 -16.16 -8.78
C ILE A 538 -34.57 -15.11 -9.88
N ALA A 539 -35.33 -14.01 -9.82
CA ALA A 539 -35.19 -12.90 -10.77
C ALA A 539 -33.80 -12.23 -10.68
N LEU A 540 -33.22 -12.12 -9.48
CA LEU A 540 -31.86 -11.63 -9.31
C LEU A 540 -30.83 -12.59 -9.94
N VAL A 541 -30.95 -13.90 -9.69
CA VAL A 541 -30.08 -14.91 -10.32
C VAL A 541 -30.16 -14.82 -11.84
N GLU A 542 -31.36 -14.68 -12.40
CA GLU A 542 -31.55 -14.47 -13.85
C GLU A 542 -30.80 -13.22 -14.31
N LYS A 543 -30.99 -12.09 -13.64
CA LYS A 543 -30.34 -10.81 -13.99
C LYS A 543 -28.82 -10.91 -13.96
N VAL A 544 -28.26 -11.52 -12.92
CA VAL A 544 -26.80 -11.69 -12.77
C VAL A 544 -26.27 -12.66 -13.82
N ALA A 545 -26.89 -13.81 -14.02
CA ALA A 545 -26.44 -14.78 -14.99
C ALA A 545 -26.53 -14.26 -16.44
N GLU A 546 -27.58 -13.50 -16.76
CA GLU A 546 -27.69 -12.80 -18.04
C GLU A 546 -26.52 -11.83 -18.25
N TYR A 547 -26.17 -11.09 -17.21
CA TYR A 547 -25.03 -10.18 -17.23
C TYR A 547 -23.70 -10.92 -17.45
N LEU A 548 -23.47 -12.04 -16.75
CA LEU A 548 -22.27 -12.87 -16.94
C LEU A 548 -22.16 -13.41 -18.37
N LEU A 549 -23.28 -13.87 -18.96
CA LEU A 549 -23.32 -14.34 -20.34
C LEU A 549 -22.99 -13.20 -21.33
N GLN A 550 -23.52 -12.00 -21.10
CA GLN A 550 -23.21 -10.82 -21.94
C GLN A 550 -21.71 -10.49 -21.94
N LEU A 551 -21.04 -10.59 -20.78
CA LEU A 551 -19.59 -10.41 -20.69
C LEU A 551 -18.84 -11.41 -21.58
N LEU A 552 -19.25 -12.68 -21.60
CA LEU A 552 -18.62 -13.70 -22.43
C LEU A 552 -18.97 -13.55 -23.93
N GLU A 553 -20.21 -13.16 -24.23
CA GLU A 553 -20.66 -12.91 -25.59
C GLU A 553 -19.91 -11.74 -26.23
N ALA A 554 -19.56 -10.74 -25.43
CA ALA A 554 -18.76 -9.57 -25.81
C ALA A 554 -17.25 -9.85 -25.93
N LEU A 555 -16.76 -11.09 -25.85
CA LEU A 555 -15.37 -11.38 -26.20
C LEU A 555 -15.10 -11.11 -27.71
N PRO A 556 -13.98 -10.44 -28.06
CA PRO A 556 -12.81 -10.12 -27.23
C PRO A 556 -12.80 -8.70 -26.61
N GLN A 557 -13.91 -7.96 -26.61
CA GLN A 557 -13.99 -6.62 -26.02
C GLN A 557 -13.93 -6.68 -24.48
N THR A 558 -14.52 -7.71 -23.87
CA THR A 558 -14.37 -7.99 -22.44
C THR A 558 -12.93 -8.37 -22.13
N GLN A 559 -12.39 -7.80 -21.06
CA GLN A 559 -11.04 -8.12 -20.61
C GLN A 559 -10.91 -9.56 -20.12
N ASN A 560 -9.73 -10.14 -20.31
CA ASN A 560 -9.49 -11.56 -20.05
C ASN A 560 -9.82 -11.96 -18.59
N GLN A 561 -9.34 -11.19 -17.60
CA GLN A 561 -9.57 -11.48 -16.18
C GLN A 561 -11.06 -11.44 -15.83
N VAL A 562 -11.80 -10.43 -16.31
CA VAL A 562 -13.25 -10.30 -16.12
C VAL A 562 -14.00 -11.47 -16.76
N ALA A 563 -13.61 -11.89 -17.97
CA ALA A 563 -14.21 -13.02 -18.64
C ALA A 563 -13.96 -14.34 -17.92
N LEU A 564 -12.74 -14.57 -17.40
CA LEU A 564 -12.43 -15.75 -16.59
C LEU A 564 -13.26 -15.79 -15.31
N GLN A 565 -13.41 -14.64 -14.64
CA GLN A 565 -14.23 -14.54 -13.45
C GLN A 565 -15.72 -14.81 -13.74
N ALA A 566 -16.22 -14.37 -14.89
CA ALA A 566 -17.59 -14.65 -15.32
C ALA A 566 -17.81 -16.15 -15.62
N VAL A 567 -16.83 -16.82 -16.25
CA VAL A 567 -16.87 -18.27 -16.46
C VAL A 567 -16.92 -19.01 -15.12
N ASP A 568 -16.05 -18.64 -14.18
CA ASP A 568 -15.99 -19.21 -12.83
C ASP A 568 -17.33 -19.07 -12.10
N LYS A 569 -17.91 -17.85 -12.07
CA LYS A 569 -19.21 -17.64 -11.40
C LYS A 569 -20.38 -18.37 -12.08
N ILE A 570 -20.34 -18.62 -13.38
CA ILE A 570 -21.36 -19.46 -14.04
C ILE A 570 -21.28 -20.90 -13.53
N PHE A 571 -20.08 -21.44 -13.32
CA PHE A 571 -19.90 -22.78 -12.75
C PHE A 571 -20.38 -22.83 -11.31
N ASP A 572 -20.07 -21.81 -10.53
CA ASP A 572 -20.49 -21.73 -9.14
C ASP A 572 -22.01 -21.67 -9.00
N ILE A 573 -22.67 -20.77 -9.74
CA ILE A 573 -24.12 -20.58 -9.66
C ILE A 573 -24.86 -21.84 -10.12
N PHE A 574 -24.46 -22.41 -11.26
CA PHE A 574 -25.19 -23.51 -11.88
C PHE A 574 -24.47 -24.86 -11.74
N GLY A 575 -23.52 -25.03 -10.82
CA GLY A 575 -22.80 -26.28 -10.62
C GLY A 575 -23.72 -27.40 -10.12
N ASP A 576 -24.53 -27.05 -9.13
CA ASP A 576 -25.47 -27.93 -8.46
C ASP A 576 -26.91 -27.73 -8.96
N LYS A 577 -27.88 -28.40 -8.31
CA LYS A 577 -29.31 -28.24 -8.57
C LYS A 577 -29.95 -27.47 -7.42
N TYR A 578 -30.30 -26.21 -7.66
CA TYR A 578 -30.98 -25.29 -6.77
C TYR A 578 -32.35 -24.85 -7.33
N PRO A 579 -33.21 -24.18 -6.52
CA PRO A 579 -34.55 -23.77 -6.97
C PRO A 579 -34.57 -22.87 -8.21
N TYR A 580 -33.47 -22.20 -8.53
CA TYR A 580 -33.34 -21.33 -9.68
C TYR A 580 -32.83 -22.04 -10.95
N ASP A 581 -32.31 -23.27 -10.89
CA ASP A 581 -31.78 -23.96 -12.08
C ASP A 581 -32.83 -24.15 -13.17
N GLU A 582 -33.98 -24.72 -12.83
CA GLU A 582 -35.08 -24.94 -13.77
C GLU A 582 -35.61 -23.62 -14.39
N PRO A 583 -36.02 -22.61 -13.59
CA PRO A 583 -36.59 -21.38 -14.13
C PRO A 583 -35.58 -20.51 -14.89
N VAL A 584 -34.29 -20.57 -14.54
CA VAL A 584 -33.25 -19.73 -15.15
C VAL A 584 -32.44 -20.52 -16.18
N PHE A 585 -31.67 -21.52 -15.75
CA PHE A 585 -30.73 -22.22 -16.64
C PHE A 585 -31.43 -23.03 -17.74
N VAL A 586 -32.44 -23.84 -17.36
CA VAL A 586 -33.15 -24.74 -18.28
C VAL A 586 -34.13 -23.95 -19.14
N ASN A 587 -35.08 -23.24 -18.52
CA ASN A 587 -36.15 -22.57 -19.25
C ASN A 587 -35.68 -21.40 -20.13
N LYS A 588 -34.56 -20.75 -19.81
CA LYS A 588 -33.98 -19.68 -20.64
C LYS A 588 -32.94 -20.18 -21.65
N GLY A 589 -32.66 -21.49 -21.68
CA GLY A 589 -31.76 -22.11 -22.66
C GLY A 589 -30.31 -21.65 -22.55
N TYR A 590 -29.78 -21.54 -21.32
CA TYR A 590 -28.41 -21.09 -21.11
C TYR A 590 -27.37 -22.08 -21.62
N LEU A 591 -27.67 -23.38 -21.64
CA LEU A 591 -26.81 -24.38 -22.26
C LEU A 591 -26.53 -24.06 -23.74
N GLN A 592 -27.57 -23.73 -24.50
CA GLN A 592 -27.46 -23.39 -25.93
C GLN A 592 -26.69 -22.08 -26.17
N ARG A 593 -26.64 -21.19 -25.17
CA ARG A 593 -25.82 -19.97 -25.21
C ARG A 593 -24.38 -20.22 -24.83
N LEU A 594 -24.09 -21.16 -23.92
CA LEU A 594 -22.72 -21.50 -23.50
C LEU A 594 -21.93 -22.28 -24.55
N GLU A 595 -22.58 -23.17 -25.31
CA GLU A 595 -21.95 -23.94 -26.40
C GLU A 595 -21.14 -23.08 -27.40
N PRO A 596 -21.71 -22.00 -28.00
CA PRO A 596 -20.97 -21.15 -28.93
C PRO A 596 -19.91 -20.26 -28.26
N LEU A 597 -19.90 -20.15 -26.93
CA LEU A 597 -18.89 -19.39 -26.18
C LEU A 597 -17.60 -20.17 -25.98
N LEU A 598 -17.64 -21.52 -25.94
CA LEU A 598 -16.46 -22.35 -25.73
C LEU A 598 -15.32 -22.07 -26.76
N PRO A 599 -15.59 -21.96 -28.08
CA PRO A 599 -14.57 -21.55 -29.05
C PRO A 599 -13.99 -20.16 -28.78
N LYS A 600 -14.81 -19.19 -28.31
CA LYS A 600 -14.35 -17.83 -27.98
C LYS A 600 -13.40 -17.84 -26.78
N VAL A 601 -13.76 -18.55 -25.70
CA VAL A 601 -12.92 -18.69 -24.50
C VAL A 601 -11.60 -19.38 -24.83
N ARG A 602 -11.62 -20.44 -25.66
CA ARG A 602 -10.38 -21.08 -26.16
C ARG A 602 -9.51 -20.14 -26.99
N HIS A 603 -10.14 -19.28 -27.80
CA HIS A 603 -9.41 -18.31 -28.60
C HIS A 603 -8.76 -17.23 -27.72
N MET A 604 -9.50 -16.74 -26.73
CA MET A 604 -9.00 -15.81 -25.70
C MET A 604 -7.79 -16.41 -24.98
N ALA A 605 -7.92 -17.62 -24.43
CA ALA A 605 -6.83 -18.33 -23.75
C ALA A 605 -5.58 -18.40 -24.64
N LYS A 606 -5.75 -18.78 -25.91
CA LYS A 606 -4.67 -18.86 -26.90
C LYS A 606 -3.94 -17.54 -27.15
N LYS A 607 -4.61 -16.40 -27.04
CA LYS A 607 -4.03 -15.08 -27.27
C LYS A 607 -3.25 -14.52 -26.09
N ILE A 608 -3.42 -15.07 -24.89
CA ILE A 608 -2.66 -14.65 -23.71
C ILE A 608 -1.19 -15.04 -23.91
N ASN A 609 -0.31 -14.06 -23.79
CA ASN A 609 1.12 -14.27 -23.92
C ASN A 609 1.68 -14.97 -22.67
N LYS A 610 1.95 -16.28 -22.79
CA LYS A 610 2.48 -17.11 -21.70
C LYS A 610 3.78 -16.58 -21.08
N LYS A 611 4.60 -15.84 -21.82
CA LYS A 611 5.86 -15.29 -21.29
C LYS A 611 5.64 -14.07 -20.40
N GLN A 612 4.61 -13.28 -20.69
CA GLN A 612 4.29 -12.07 -19.92
C GLN A 612 3.33 -12.38 -18.77
N ASN A 613 2.35 -13.27 -19.00
CA ASN A 613 1.31 -13.60 -18.02
C ASN A 613 1.12 -15.13 -17.96
N PRO A 614 2.05 -15.87 -17.31
CA PRO A 614 1.99 -17.33 -17.23
C PRO A 614 0.79 -17.83 -16.41
N SER A 615 0.54 -17.25 -15.22
CA SER A 615 -0.60 -17.64 -14.37
C SER A 615 -1.95 -17.39 -15.07
N LEU A 616 -2.17 -16.18 -15.60
CA LEU A 616 -3.40 -15.87 -16.34
C LEU A 616 -3.63 -16.81 -17.54
N ARG A 617 -2.54 -17.28 -18.16
CA ARG A 617 -2.63 -18.25 -19.25
C ARG A 617 -3.10 -19.63 -18.75
N GLU A 618 -2.54 -20.08 -17.63
CA GLU A 618 -2.92 -21.34 -17.00
C GLU A 618 -4.37 -21.33 -16.55
N ASP A 619 -4.81 -20.24 -15.91
CA ASP A 619 -6.21 -20.03 -15.50
C ASP A 619 -7.15 -20.05 -16.71
N ALA A 620 -6.77 -19.43 -17.82
CA ALA A 620 -7.58 -19.42 -19.03
C ALA A 620 -7.66 -20.80 -19.72
N ASP A 621 -6.56 -21.55 -19.74
CA ASP A 621 -6.56 -22.92 -20.26
C ASP A 621 -7.43 -23.82 -19.35
N ALA A 622 -7.34 -23.69 -18.03
CA ALA A 622 -8.17 -24.41 -17.05
C ALA A 622 -9.66 -24.06 -17.20
N ALA A 623 -10.01 -22.77 -17.26
CA ALA A 623 -11.37 -22.30 -17.47
C ALA A 623 -11.97 -22.84 -18.78
N SER A 624 -11.18 -22.90 -19.86
CA SER A 624 -11.64 -23.44 -21.14
C SER A 624 -11.91 -24.96 -21.09
N GLN A 625 -11.15 -25.71 -20.29
CA GLN A 625 -11.37 -27.13 -20.06
C GLN A 625 -12.57 -27.37 -19.17
N ASN A 626 -12.69 -26.59 -18.09
CA ASN A 626 -13.82 -26.66 -17.16
C ASN A 626 -15.13 -26.29 -17.87
N LEU A 627 -15.13 -25.28 -18.75
CA LEU A 627 -16.32 -24.91 -19.54
C LEU A 627 -16.78 -26.06 -20.44
N MET A 628 -15.84 -26.75 -21.10
CA MET A 628 -16.16 -27.92 -21.90
C MET A 628 -16.75 -29.06 -21.05
N ARG A 629 -16.17 -29.32 -19.87
CA ARG A 629 -16.68 -30.35 -18.94
C ARG A 629 -18.06 -29.98 -18.42
N PHE A 630 -18.27 -28.72 -18.06
CA PHE A 630 -19.52 -28.18 -17.54
C PHE A 630 -20.65 -28.27 -18.57
N ILE A 631 -20.40 -27.85 -19.82
CA ILE A 631 -21.37 -27.98 -20.93
C ILE A 631 -21.77 -29.44 -21.11
N LYS A 632 -20.80 -30.35 -21.12
CA LYS A 632 -21.08 -31.79 -21.25
C LYS A 632 -21.92 -32.30 -20.07
N TYR A 633 -21.52 -31.96 -18.85
CA TYR A 633 -22.23 -32.34 -17.63
C TYR A 633 -23.70 -31.89 -17.64
N LYS A 634 -23.97 -30.63 -18.01
CA LYS A 634 -25.33 -30.11 -18.10
C LYS A 634 -26.13 -30.67 -19.29
N ALA A 635 -25.47 -31.06 -20.38
CA ALA A 635 -26.11 -31.75 -21.49
C ALA A 635 -26.50 -33.19 -21.16
N ASP A 636 -25.72 -33.87 -20.30
CA ASP A 636 -25.98 -35.25 -19.87
C ASP A 636 -26.98 -35.33 -18.70
N GLY A 637 -27.11 -34.26 -17.90
CA GLY A 637 -27.94 -34.18 -16.68
C GLY A 637 -29.31 -33.51 -16.83
N ASN A 638 -29.60 -32.95 -18.02
CA ASN A 638 -30.92 -32.49 -18.49
C ASN A 638 -31.47 -33.50 -19.50
#